data_AF-A0A6H1NFL2-F1
#
_entry.id   AF-A0A6H1NFL2-F1
#
_cell.length_a   1.000
_cell.length_b   1.000
_cell.length_c   1.000
_cell.angle_alpha   90.00
_cell.angle_beta   90.00
_cell.angle_gamma   90.00
#
_symmetry.space_group_name_H-M   'P 1'
#
loop_
_entity.id
_entity.type
_entity.pdbx_description
1 polymer ?
#
loop_
_entity_poly.entity_id
_entity_poly.type
_entity_poly.pdbx_seq_one_letter_code
_entity_poly.pdbx_strand_id
1 'polypeptide(L)'
;MAGALVVGLLPAGVAAAASPVKPDVAALAAPHDKLVPFTRATPKRGSSPKRFKHFDPSGHTKLPAPGSAVVTLPNAAASASLSAKATQERAGSMPVLLGTAAGSQPRSAAVTRPQRVRVTMLDQKAARAAGVHGVLFTLQRTSPGSGKVALRVDDSSFRYAFGGDFASRLHLVQLPACALTTPKLTKCQAQTAVHTTSGAPLSAQVSVPGSPTASGTVISPRSATAASSAMVVMAAAAGTSGSSGDYSATSLSPGGSWSTSGNTGSFTYSYPIVVPPAIGGAAPNVSLSYSSASQDARTEGTNNQSSWLGDGWTSTENYVERTYKSCSDDSSSGAPKDDGDECWAGQILTLSLNGTSTDIVYDDATKTFRPADDNSTTKIEDLSNGTNGTKNGEYFKVTEGGVQYFFGLNRLPGWTSGKDETKSVWTMPVYHAHSGVSDCPDSTDFASTACTLGYRFNLDYAVDTHGNATAWYYAPETGYYGADLKDTAVAYTRGGTLSRIDYGMTATTIYSGTAPEQVVFDASAERCIAGTPSGNTCADSQFTAANAAYWPDVPIDLNCASGSSNCTNHGPSFWSRKRLTSITTQIQTGGVTKQVDKYSFTQSFPDGGDHAPTLWLDSIQRTGLDTLGGASGSTSTPAVNFDPPLQLPNRVGTIPQMPLMYHDRIQTVTSETGAQTTVTYDRPNCSSAPASDPNDPTDAAARTFASTNTLSCFPVYWTPYGQPAPMMDWFYKYKVTAVVTEDTHNSYQDGTEPKLETDYAYKGNPGWHYDDNEVVKAKYRTWGQFRGYPEVDVTTGDPNVSHKTDGAQVYDQKTLSKTYYFLGMNGDTLPGGKTRSVPALTSQDGATSVADDKALTGQVFETDTYTSATGSLNTATVTVPTIIGPTASRSRSGLPDLTARMVRTAKSLSRQAVSYGWRKTETDTFYNTTLGKPTTGMPVQIDDRGETTDSHNVAKCAYTRYLTGAVDTLVVPAEIITTDQDCSAAGATPGGALISDVRTSYDKNAFAYDGDGQQNAALPTTGDVTLVQKASAATGATATAFVDEATTTYDGYGRSTLSTRTPHSTAPNGTSLSQSTATGYTPATGELPTSVVTATQVTPGATCTTGTTSSKDCHVASSTIDPARAVPTATTDAAVLTHLTHL
;
A
#
# COMPACT_ATOMS: atom_id res chain seq x y z
N MET A 1 10.17 -4.87 8.70
CA MET A 1 9.16 -5.44 9.61
C MET A 1 9.46 -6.92 9.77
N ALA A 2 10.19 -7.29 10.82
CA ALA A 2 10.42 -8.69 11.16
C ALA A 2 9.20 -9.16 11.95
N GLY A 3 8.44 -10.09 11.39
CA GLY A 3 7.37 -10.78 12.10
C GLY A 3 7.98 -11.65 13.21
N ALA A 4 8.12 -11.08 14.40
CA ALA A 4 8.20 -11.86 15.61
C ALA A 4 6.78 -12.38 15.89
N LEU A 5 6.45 -13.51 15.27
CA LEU A 5 5.28 -14.30 15.64
C LEU A 5 5.61 -14.96 16.99
N VAL A 6 5.44 -14.18 18.06
CA VAL A 6 5.41 -14.73 19.41
C VAL A 6 4.15 -15.59 19.47
N VAL A 7 4.34 -16.91 19.42
CA VAL A 7 3.34 -17.87 19.88
C VAL A 7 3.10 -17.54 21.36
N GLY A 8 2.05 -16.77 21.61
CA GLY A 8 1.54 -16.46 22.94
C GLY A 8 0.87 -17.69 23.55
N LEU A 9 1.65 -18.73 23.86
CA LEU A 9 1.32 -19.62 24.95
C LEU A 9 1.65 -18.86 26.23
N LEU A 10 0.69 -18.12 26.78
CA LEU A 10 0.74 -17.70 28.17
C LEU A 10 0.85 -18.98 29.01
N PRO A 11 1.96 -19.25 29.72
CA PRO A 11 1.92 -20.21 30.80
C PRO A 11 1.05 -19.58 31.89
N ALA A 12 0.01 -20.30 32.31
CA ALA A 12 -0.77 -19.94 33.48
C ALA A 12 0.19 -19.67 34.66
N GLY A 13 0.25 -18.41 35.10
CA GLY A 13 1.01 -18.01 36.26
C GLY A 13 0.50 -18.75 37.49
N VAL A 14 1.25 -19.75 37.94
CA VAL A 14 1.01 -20.41 39.21
C VAL A 14 1.53 -19.49 40.31
N ALA A 15 0.63 -18.72 40.94
CA ALA A 15 0.91 -18.10 42.22
C ALA A 15 0.97 -19.19 43.31
N ALA A 16 2.14 -19.81 43.49
CA ALA A 16 2.42 -20.63 44.66
C ALA A 16 2.84 -19.70 45.81
N ALA A 17 1.97 -19.53 46.80
CA ALA A 17 2.33 -18.94 48.08
C ALA A 17 3.33 -19.87 48.80
N ALA A 18 4.58 -19.43 48.95
CA ALA A 18 5.55 -20.06 49.84
C ALA A 18 5.65 -19.24 51.14
N SER A 19 5.43 -19.91 52.28
CA SER A 19 5.75 -19.39 53.61
C SER A 19 7.27 -19.18 53.78
N PRO A 20 7.70 -18.27 54.69
CA PRO A 20 9.02 -17.66 54.64
C PRO A 20 10.08 -18.54 55.29
N VAL A 21 11.13 -18.89 54.53
CA VAL A 21 12.42 -19.29 55.09
C VAL A 21 13.39 -18.19 54.73
N LYS A 22 13.97 -17.53 55.75
CA LYS A 22 15.03 -16.52 55.59
C LYS A 22 16.31 -17.20 55.05
N PRO A 23 16.91 -16.66 53.98
CA PRO A 23 18.35 -16.75 53.75
C PRO A 23 18.97 -15.35 53.88
N ASP A 24 20.10 -15.28 54.59
CA ASP A 24 20.87 -14.06 54.78
C ASP A 24 21.23 -13.40 53.44
N VAL A 25 20.75 -12.16 53.26
CA VAL A 25 21.12 -11.28 52.16
C VAL A 25 22.46 -10.66 52.50
N ALA A 26 23.54 -11.16 51.90
CA ALA A 26 24.68 -10.30 51.62
C ALA A 26 24.22 -9.33 50.52
N ALA A 27 24.03 -8.06 50.89
CA ALA A 27 23.59 -7.01 49.99
C ALA A 27 24.56 -6.91 48.80
N LEU A 28 24.07 -7.21 47.60
CA LEU A 28 24.67 -6.71 46.37
C LEU A 28 24.51 -5.19 46.39
N ALA A 29 25.63 -4.47 46.19
CA ALA A 29 25.63 -3.02 46.12
C ALA A 29 24.63 -2.56 45.05
N ALA A 30 23.73 -1.66 45.43
CA ALA A 30 22.80 -1.03 44.51
C ALA A 30 23.58 -0.33 43.38
N PRO A 31 23.16 -0.44 42.11
CA PRO A 31 23.63 0.47 41.08
C PRO A 31 23.27 1.90 41.51
N HIS A 32 24.29 2.77 41.62
CA HIS A 32 24.09 4.19 41.81
C HIS A 32 23.78 4.87 40.46
N ASP A 33 22.75 4.41 39.76
CA ASP A 33 22.21 5.14 38.63
C ASP A 33 21.30 6.24 39.18
N LYS A 34 21.89 7.43 39.38
CA LYS A 34 21.10 8.64 39.56
C LYS A 34 20.23 8.82 38.31
N LEU A 35 18.93 8.59 38.43
CA LEU A 35 17.94 9.11 37.50
C LEU A 35 18.28 10.58 37.23
N VAL A 36 18.57 10.92 35.96
CA VAL A 36 18.67 12.31 35.53
C VAL A 36 17.29 12.91 35.79
N PRO A 37 17.14 13.87 36.74
CA PRO A 37 15.84 14.44 37.00
C PRO A 37 15.40 15.21 35.76
N PHE A 38 14.20 14.91 35.23
CA PHE A 38 13.57 15.75 34.22
C PHE A 38 13.49 17.18 34.76
N THR A 39 14.17 18.12 34.11
CA THR A 39 14.22 19.51 34.55
C THR A 39 12.89 20.25 34.36
N ARG A 40 11.91 19.63 33.66
CA ARG A 40 10.54 20.15 33.48
C ARG A 40 9.51 19.02 33.40
N ALA A 41 8.45 19.10 34.22
CA ALA A 41 7.34 18.13 34.23
C ALA A 41 6.31 18.31 33.09
N THR A 42 6.40 19.40 32.33
CA THR A 42 5.47 19.73 31.23
C THR A 42 6.21 20.42 30.09
N PRO A 43 6.06 19.98 28.82
CA PRO A 43 6.57 20.73 27.68
C PRO A 43 5.90 22.11 27.61
N LYS A 44 6.69 23.18 27.44
CA LYS A 44 6.15 24.49 27.07
C LYS A 44 5.59 24.36 25.65
N ARG A 45 4.43 24.99 25.37
CA ARG A 45 3.76 25.15 24.05
C ARG A 45 4.43 24.36 22.90
N GLY A 46 3.74 23.34 22.38
CA GLY A 46 4.19 22.56 21.23
C GLY A 46 4.77 23.44 20.12
N SER A 47 5.87 22.99 19.50
CA SER A 47 6.55 23.75 18.46
C SER A 47 5.55 24.18 17.39
N SER A 48 5.58 25.45 17.00
CA SER A 48 4.73 25.91 15.89
C SER A 48 5.18 25.25 14.58
N PRO A 49 4.26 24.91 13.67
CA PRO A 49 4.62 24.37 12.35
C PRO A 49 5.61 25.29 11.64
N LYS A 50 6.61 24.69 10.99
CA LYS A 50 7.53 25.44 10.11
C LYS A 50 6.75 25.87 8.88
N ARG A 51 6.69 27.18 8.60
CA ARG A 51 5.96 27.71 7.44
C ARG A 51 6.68 27.36 6.14
N PHE A 52 5.91 26.97 5.13
CA PHE A 52 6.36 26.85 3.74
C PHE A 52 5.38 27.51 2.79
N LYS A 53 5.76 27.61 1.51
CA LYS A 53 4.93 28.27 0.50
C LYS A 53 3.85 27.30 0.03
N HIS A 54 2.60 27.76 0.04
CA HIS A 54 1.49 27.04 -0.57
C HIS A 54 1.28 27.49 -2.02
N PHE A 55 0.72 26.59 -2.82
CA PHE A 55 0.30 26.89 -4.18
C PHE A 55 -0.67 28.07 -4.23
N ASP A 56 -0.46 28.98 -5.20
CA ASP A 56 -1.34 30.11 -5.46
C ASP A 56 -2.28 29.82 -6.64
N PRO A 57 -3.57 29.55 -6.39
CA PRO A 57 -4.53 29.24 -7.44
C PRO A 57 -4.91 30.42 -8.35
N SER A 58 -4.47 31.65 -8.06
CA SER A 58 -4.82 32.83 -8.86
C SER A 58 -4.01 32.98 -10.16
N GLY A 59 -2.86 32.31 -10.28
CA GLY A 59 -1.96 32.38 -11.44
C GLY A 59 -2.22 31.31 -12.50
N HIS A 60 -2.14 31.67 -13.78
CA HIS A 60 -2.03 30.74 -14.93
C HIS A 60 -3.17 29.72 -15.10
N THR A 61 -4.37 30.04 -14.60
CA THR A 61 -5.58 29.19 -14.66
C THR A 61 -6.53 29.53 -15.81
N LYS A 62 -6.19 30.52 -16.66
CA LYS A 62 -7.06 30.97 -17.75
C LYS A 62 -6.49 30.58 -19.11
N LEU A 63 -7.32 29.91 -19.91
CA LEU A 63 -7.03 29.67 -21.31
C LEU A 63 -6.95 30.99 -22.11
N PRO A 64 -6.14 31.04 -23.18
CA PRO A 64 -5.99 32.25 -23.99
C PRO A 64 -7.31 32.70 -24.62
N ALA A 65 -7.47 34.02 -24.73
CA ALA A 65 -8.59 34.64 -25.44
C ALA A 65 -8.48 34.40 -26.97
N PRO A 66 -9.62 34.38 -27.70
CA PRO A 66 -9.60 34.32 -29.15
C PRO A 66 -8.90 35.54 -29.74
N GLY A 67 -8.21 35.36 -30.86
CA GLY A 67 -7.46 36.44 -31.51
C GLY A 67 -6.81 36.00 -32.82
N SER A 68 -6.37 36.95 -33.64
CA SER A 68 -5.66 36.67 -34.90
C SER A 68 -4.41 37.54 -35.04
N ALA A 69 -3.29 36.94 -35.43
CA ALA A 69 -2.01 37.63 -35.66
C ALA A 69 -1.29 37.02 -36.85
N VAL A 70 -0.55 37.84 -37.60
CA VAL A 70 0.28 37.37 -38.72
C VAL A 70 1.74 37.35 -38.27
N VAL A 71 2.32 36.15 -38.19
CA VAL A 71 3.74 35.96 -37.93
C VAL A 71 4.51 36.04 -39.24
N THR A 72 5.58 36.83 -39.26
CA THR A 72 6.50 36.92 -40.39
C THR A 72 7.73 36.10 -40.06
N LEU A 73 7.93 35.00 -40.76
CA LEU A 73 9.07 34.11 -40.55
C LEU A 73 10.32 34.72 -41.22
N PRO A 74 11.48 34.72 -40.56
CA PRO A 74 12.71 35.26 -41.12
C PRO A 74 13.17 34.48 -42.36
N ASN A 75 13.67 35.17 -43.38
CA ASN A 75 14.33 34.54 -44.53
C ASN A 75 15.74 34.11 -44.12
N ALA A 76 16.02 32.80 -44.02
CA ALA A 76 17.38 32.33 -43.82
C ALA A 76 18.12 32.23 -45.17
N ALA A 77 19.25 32.93 -45.31
CA ALA A 77 20.13 32.79 -46.46
C ALA A 77 20.90 31.47 -46.40
N ALA A 78 21.15 30.86 -47.57
CA ALA A 78 21.82 29.59 -47.73
C ALA A 78 23.34 29.67 -47.47
N SER A 79 23.77 29.80 -46.21
CA SER A 79 25.17 29.54 -45.81
C SER A 79 25.34 29.64 -44.30
N ALA A 80 25.15 28.52 -43.60
CA ALA A 80 25.87 28.12 -42.38
C ALA A 80 25.19 26.86 -41.84
N SER A 81 25.99 25.90 -41.40
CA SER A 81 25.55 24.75 -40.61
C SER A 81 24.64 25.22 -39.46
N LEU A 82 23.35 24.94 -39.55
CA LEU A 82 22.38 25.27 -38.50
C LEU A 82 22.55 24.31 -37.32
N SER A 83 23.52 24.59 -36.45
CA SER A 83 23.50 24.17 -35.05
C SER A 83 23.07 25.38 -34.20
N ALA A 84 21.79 25.75 -34.23
CA ALA A 84 21.20 26.71 -33.28
C ALA A 84 19.68 26.76 -33.43
N LYS A 85 18.98 26.89 -32.29
CA LYS A 85 17.55 27.22 -32.16
C LYS A 85 17.08 28.13 -33.29
N ALA A 86 16.19 27.67 -34.17
CA ALA A 86 15.44 28.57 -35.04
C ALA A 86 14.75 29.60 -34.14
N THR A 87 14.99 30.90 -34.36
CA THR A 87 14.31 31.98 -33.64
C THR A 87 12.81 31.84 -33.91
N GLN A 88 12.06 31.34 -32.93
CA GLN A 88 10.60 31.24 -33.01
C GLN A 88 10.01 32.60 -32.63
N GLU A 89 9.06 33.07 -33.42
CA GLU A 89 8.34 34.32 -33.24
C GLU A 89 6.94 34.03 -32.68
N ARG A 90 6.54 34.77 -31.64
CA ARG A 90 5.21 34.62 -31.01
C ARG A 90 4.12 35.28 -31.86
N ALA A 91 2.98 34.62 -31.98
CA ALA A 91 1.81 35.14 -32.68
C ALA A 91 1.08 36.21 -31.84
N GLY A 92 1.58 37.45 -31.87
CA GLY A 92 1.03 38.53 -31.03
C GLY A 92 1.15 38.17 -29.55
N SER A 93 0.04 38.23 -28.81
CA SER A 93 -0.05 37.82 -27.39
C SER A 93 -0.46 36.35 -27.19
N MET A 94 -0.65 35.58 -28.27
CA MET A 94 -1.10 34.19 -28.17
C MET A 94 0.03 33.26 -27.71
N PRO A 95 -0.31 32.09 -27.12
CA PRO A 95 0.68 31.09 -26.74
C PRO A 95 1.28 30.30 -27.92
N VAL A 96 1.05 30.72 -29.17
CA VAL A 96 1.56 30.02 -30.35
C VAL A 96 2.81 30.73 -30.86
N LEU A 97 3.91 29.98 -31.00
CA LEU A 97 5.15 30.44 -31.59
C LEU A 97 5.41 29.70 -32.91
N LEU A 98 5.87 30.44 -33.93
CA LEU A 98 6.21 29.88 -35.23
C LEU A 98 7.65 30.22 -35.62
N GLY A 99 8.36 29.27 -36.21
CA GLY A 99 9.71 29.44 -36.75
C GLY A 99 9.86 28.83 -38.15
N THR A 100 11.00 29.08 -38.78
CA THR A 100 11.36 28.40 -40.03
C THR A 100 11.62 26.91 -39.79
N ALA A 101 11.17 26.06 -40.71
CA ALA A 101 11.46 24.62 -40.62
C ALA A 101 12.91 24.33 -41.02
N ALA A 102 13.61 23.50 -40.24
CA ALA A 102 14.92 22.98 -40.63
C ALA A 102 14.75 21.93 -41.75
N GLY A 103 15.31 22.18 -42.93
CA GLY A 103 15.28 21.24 -44.06
C GLY A 103 16.61 20.49 -44.20
N SER A 104 16.54 19.17 -44.41
CA SER A 104 17.68 18.26 -44.63
C SER A 104 18.06 18.05 -46.11
N GLN A 105 17.62 18.92 -47.02
CA GLN A 105 17.90 18.82 -48.46
C GLN A 105 18.70 20.05 -48.95
N PRO A 106 19.87 19.86 -49.59
CA PRO A 106 20.49 20.94 -50.35
C PRO A 106 19.83 20.99 -51.73
N ARG A 107 18.98 21.97 -52.02
CA ARG A 107 18.81 22.48 -53.40
C ARG A 107 18.04 23.81 -53.51
N SER A 108 18.79 24.79 -54.02
CA SER A 108 18.44 25.73 -55.10
C SER A 108 16.98 26.13 -55.31
N ALA A 109 16.49 27.03 -54.48
CA ALA A 109 15.85 28.28 -54.88
C ALA A 109 15.76 29.15 -53.63
N ALA A 110 16.43 30.31 -53.63
CA ALA A 110 16.26 31.27 -52.56
C ALA A 110 14.77 31.65 -52.48
N VAL A 111 14.11 31.32 -51.37
CA VAL A 111 12.79 31.88 -51.05
C VAL A 111 13.05 33.37 -50.80
N THR A 112 12.92 34.19 -51.84
CA THR A 112 13.24 35.63 -51.84
C THR A 112 12.17 36.49 -51.18
N ARG A 113 11.13 35.88 -50.57
CA ARG A 113 10.03 36.60 -49.92
C ARG A 113 9.72 36.03 -48.52
N PRO A 114 9.54 36.88 -47.51
CA PRO A 114 9.18 36.45 -46.16
C PRO A 114 7.91 35.58 -46.16
N GLN A 115 7.99 34.42 -45.51
CA GLN A 115 6.83 33.57 -45.31
C GLN A 115 5.96 34.17 -44.20
N ARG A 116 4.68 34.43 -44.50
CA ARG A 116 3.73 35.01 -43.54
C ARG A 116 2.65 34.01 -43.22
N VAL A 117 2.49 33.66 -41.95
CA VAL A 117 1.48 32.73 -41.46
C VAL A 117 0.56 33.47 -40.50
N ARG A 118 -0.73 33.49 -40.82
CA ARG A 118 -1.78 33.92 -39.90
C ARG A 118 -2.06 32.79 -38.93
N VAL A 119 -1.98 33.09 -37.65
CA VAL A 119 -2.48 32.25 -36.55
C VAL A 119 -3.78 32.86 -36.08
N THR A 120 -4.81 32.04 -35.92
CA THR A 120 -6.08 32.47 -35.32
C THR A 120 -6.43 31.51 -34.18
N MET A 121 -6.43 32.02 -32.95
CA MET A 121 -6.91 31.30 -31.76
C MET A 121 -8.44 31.38 -31.71
N LEU A 122 -9.10 30.24 -31.58
CA LEU A 122 -10.55 30.15 -31.45
C LEU A 122 -10.98 30.30 -29.98
N ASP A 123 -12.25 30.59 -29.77
CA ASP A 123 -12.82 30.66 -28.43
C ASP A 123 -13.01 29.26 -27.81
N GLN A 124 -13.19 29.24 -26.49
CA GLN A 124 -13.35 27.99 -25.73
C GLN A 124 -14.66 27.26 -26.02
N LYS A 125 -15.67 27.96 -26.54
CA LYS A 125 -16.94 27.32 -26.94
C LYS A 125 -16.73 26.50 -28.20
N ALA A 126 -15.97 27.01 -29.17
CA ALA A 126 -15.59 26.31 -30.39
C ALA A 126 -14.64 25.14 -30.09
N ALA A 127 -13.65 25.33 -29.22
CA ALA A 127 -12.74 24.27 -28.78
C ALA A 127 -13.51 23.07 -28.19
N ARG A 128 -14.38 23.31 -27.20
CA ARG A 128 -15.19 22.26 -26.57
C ARG A 128 -16.16 21.62 -27.54
N ALA A 129 -16.80 22.40 -28.42
CA ALA A 129 -17.68 21.85 -29.44
C ALA A 129 -16.94 20.89 -30.38
N ALA A 130 -15.63 21.12 -30.61
CA ALA A 130 -14.76 20.28 -31.43
C ALA A 130 -14.09 19.13 -30.63
N GLY A 131 -14.52 18.87 -29.39
CA GLY A 131 -13.94 17.81 -28.54
C GLY A 131 -12.56 18.14 -27.97
N VAL A 132 -12.18 19.43 -27.92
CA VAL A 132 -10.86 19.86 -27.44
C VAL A 132 -10.95 20.47 -26.04
N HIS A 133 -10.33 19.79 -25.08
CA HIS A 133 -10.03 20.32 -23.75
C HIS A 133 -8.65 20.99 -23.75
N GLY A 134 -8.61 22.26 -24.15
CA GLY A 134 -7.36 23.01 -24.28
C GLY A 134 -7.49 24.20 -25.23
N VAL A 135 -6.55 24.33 -26.18
CA VAL A 135 -6.53 25.45 -27.13
C VAL A 135 -6.71 24.95 -28.56
N LEU A 136 -7.60 25.60 -29.31
CA LEU A 136 -7.89 25.31 -30.72
C LEU A 136 -7.48 26.52 -31.56
N PHE A 137 -6.68 26.31 -32.60
CA PHE A 137 -6.20 27.38 -33.47
C PHE A 137 -6.03 26.95 -34.92
N THR A 138 -6.05 27.92 -35.84
CA THR A 138 -5.79 27.68 -37.26
C THR A 138 -4.47 28.30 -37.71
N LEU A 139 -3.78 27.60 -38.60
CA LEU A 139 -2.62 28.11 -39.33
C LEU A 139 -3.00 28.33 -40.79
N GLN A 140 -2.78 29.54 -41.30
CA GLN A 140 -3.09 29.90 -42.69
C GLN A 140 -1.94 30.72 -43.29
N ARG A 141 -1.38 30.28 -44.42
CA ARG A 141 -0.41 31.12 -45.15
C ARG A 141 -1.11 32.30 -45.80
N THR A 142 -0.48 33.47 -45.66
CA THR A 142 -0.91 34.74 -46.24
C THR A 142 0.05 35.27 -47.31
N SER A 143 1.19 34.61 -47.53
CA SER A 143 2.09 34.83 -48.67
C SER A 143 2.20 33.60 -49.58
N PRO A 144 2.60 33.76 -50.85
CA PRO A 144 2.84 32.64 -51.78
C PRO A 144 3.91 31.66 -51.28
N GLY A 145 3.73 30.36 -51.56
CA GLY A 145 4.68 29.29 -51.24
C GLY A 145 4.09 28.18 -50.35
N SER A 146 4.66 26.98 -50.42
CA SER A 146 4.30 25.79 -49.62
C SER A 146 5.50 25.31 -48.78
N GLY A 147 5.25 24.64 -47.65
CA GLY A 147 6.34 24.07 -46.83
C GLY A 147 5.90 23.65 -45.42
N LYS A 148 6.87 23.26 -44.58
CA LYS A 148 6.68 23.04 -43.15
C LYS A 148 6.99 24.33 -42.36
N VAL A 149 6.38 24.48 -41.18
CA VAL A 149 6.73 25.51 -40.19
C VAL A 149 7.03 24.84 -38.86
N ALA A 150 8.00 25.36 -38.13
CA ALA A 150 8.24 24.93 -36.75
C ALA A 150 7.16 25.56 -35.88
N LEU A 151 6.29 24.75 -35.28
CA LEU A 151 5.21 25.16 -34.38
C LEU A 151 5.62 24.82 -32.94
N ARG A 152 5.39 25.76 -32.02
CA ARG A 152 5.40 25.51 -30.57
C ARG A 152 4.18 26.14 -29.92
N VAL A 153 3.55 25.43 -28.99
CA VAL A 153 2.57 26.00 -28.05
C VAL A 153 3.26 26.15 -26.69
N ASP A 154 3.17 27.34 -26.13
CA ASP A 154 3.72 27.72 -24.81
C ASP A 154 2.58 27.74 -23.78
N ASP A 155 2.55 26.71 -22.93
CA ASP A 155 1.54 26.46 -21.91
C ASP A 155 1.69 27.31 -20.65
N SER A 156 2.80 28.04 -20.50
CA SER A 156 3.13 28.75 -19.25
C SER A 156 2.04 29.71 -18.76
N SER A 157 1.23 30.28 -19.66
CA SER A 157 0.14 31.19 -19.28
C SER A 157 -1.16 30.49 -18.86
N PHE A 158 -1.31 29.19 -19.12
CA PHE A 158 -2.54 28.44 -18.90
C PHE A 158 -2.33 27.03 -18.32
N ARG A 159 -1.13 26.72 -17.81
CA ARG A 159 -0.75 25.39 -17.35
C ARG A 159 -1.61 24.79 -16.25
N TYR A 160 -2.28 25.63 -15.46
CA TYR A 160 -3.15 25.21 -14.35
C TYR A 160 -4.64 25.34 -14.69
N ALA A 161 -5.01 25.46 -15.97
CA ALA A 161 -6.39 25.75 -16.37
C ALA A 161 -7.45 24.73 -15.97
N PHE A 162 -7.07 23.48 -15.67
CA PHE A 162 -8.02 22.41 -15.30
C PHE A 162 -7.60 21.55 -14.10
N GLY A 163 -6.54 21.93 -13.37
CA GLY A 163 -5.99 21.11 -12.29
C GLY A 163 -5.39 19.77 -12.78
N GLY A 164 -4.90 18.96 -11.84
CA GLY A 164 -4.45 17.59 -12.11
C GLY A 164 -3.41 17.49 -13.24
N ASP A 165 -2.32 18.25 -13.12
CA ASP A 165 -1.20 18.26 -14.07
C ASP A 165 -1.60 18.51 -15.53
N PHE A 166 -2.65 19.32 -15.76
CA PHE A 166 -3.21 19.63 -17.08
C PHE A 166 -2.15 19.89 -18.18
N ALA A 167 -1.15 20.74 -17.91
CA ALA A 167 -0.09 21.02 -18.87
C ALA A 167 0.71 19.80 -19.32
N SER A 168 0.97 18.85 -18.41
CA SER A 168 1.74 17.63 -18.72
C SER A 168 0.96 16.66 -19.63
N ARG A 169 -0.38 16.77 -19.64
CA ARG A 169 -1.33 15.97 -20.43
C ARG A 169 -1.61 16.58 -21.82
N LEU A 170 -1.17 17.82 -22.05
CA LEU A 170 -1.33 18.50 -23.34
C LEU A 170 -0.46 17.86 -24.44
N HIS A 171 -1.07 17.56 -25.58
CA HIS A 171 -0.41 17.05 -26.77
C HIS A 171 -0.96 17.72 -28.03
N LEU A 172 -0.14 17.78 -29.09
CA LEU A 172 -0.55 18.37 -30.36
C LEU A 172 -1.34 17.40 -31.22
N VAL A 173 -2.49 17.87 -31.71
CA VAL A 173 -3.35 17.16 -32.65
C VAL A 173 -3.75 18.05 -33.83
N GLN A 174 -4.04 17.41 -34.95
CA GLN A 174 -4.67 18.04 -36.11
C GLN A 174 -6.12 17.59 -36.20
N LEU A 175 -7.04 18.53 -36.42
CA LEU A 175 -8.46 18.25 -36.65
C LEU A 175 -8.84 18.46 -38.12
N PRO A 176 -9.90 17.79 -38.62
CA PRO A 176 -10.49 18.07 -39.92
C PRO A 176 -11.01 19.51 -40.01
N ALA A 177 -11.00 20.10 -41.21
CA ALA A 177 -11.49 21.47 -41.43
C ALA A 177 -12.96 21.66 -41.02
N CYS A 178 -13.76 20.59 -41.03
CA CYS A 178 -15.14 20.64 -40.57
C CYS A 178 -15.29 20.88 -39.05
N ALA A 179 -14.22 20.80 -38.26
CA ALA A 179 -14.20 21.26 -36.87
C ALA A 179 -14.53 22.76 -36.74
N LEU A 180 -14.34 23.55 -37.80
CA LEU A 180 -14.65 24.99 -37.79
C LEU A 180 -16.12 25.28 -38.12
N THR A 181 -16.83 24.35 -38.74
CA THR A 181 -18.18 24.59 -39.31
C THR A 181 -19.24 23.67 -38.73
N THR A 182 -18.93 22.38 -38.55
CA THR A 182 -19.79 21.37 -37.95
C THR A 182 -19.05 20.61 -36.83
N PRO A 183 -18.56 21.31 -35.80
CA PRO A 183 -17.68 20.74 -34.78
C PRO A 183 -18.26 19.55 -34.01
N LYS A 184 -19.59 19.47 -33.89
CA LYS A 184 -20.28 18.43 -33.10
C LYS A 184 -20.42 17.06 -33.77
N LEU A 185 -19.95 16.90 -35.01
CA LEU A 185 -19.97 15.60 -35.67
C LEU A 185 -18.72 14.81 -35.24
N THR A 186 -18.87 13.54 -34.85
CA THR A 186 -17.75 12.65 -34.45
C THR A 186 -16.60 12.69 -35.45
N LYS A 187 -16.90 12.62 -36.76
CA LYS A 187 -15.89 12.71 -37.82
C LYS A 187 -15.10 14.04 -37.87
N CYS A 188 -15.63 15.11 -37.29
CA CYS A 188 -15.00 16.44 -37.22
C CYS A 188 -14.23 16.65 -35.92
N GLN A 189 -14.51 15.84 -34.90
CA GLN A 189 -13.76 15.80 -33.64
C GLN A 189 -12.60 14.81 -33.69
N ALA A 190 -12.54 13.94 -34.70
CA ALA A 190 -11.45 13.00 -34.91
C ALA A 190 -10.08 13.71 -34.86
N GLN A 191 -9.30 13.40 -33.83
CA GLN A 191 -8.00 14.01 -33.58
C GLN A 191 -6.91 13.14 -34.18
N THR A 192 -6.11 13.69 -35.09
CA THR A 192 -4.93 13.00 -35.62
C THR A 192 -3.70 13.46 -34.85
N ALA A 193 -3.01 12.53 -34.20
CA ALA A 193 -1.77 12.82 -33.49
C ALA A 193 -0.73 13.47 -34.41
N VAL A 194 -0.09 14.53 -33.91
CA VAL A 194 0.98 15.25 -34.62
C VAL A 194 2.32 14.72 -34.12
N HIS A 195 3.19 14.32 -35.06
CA HIS A 195 4.54 13.89 -34.71
C HIS A 195 5.35 15.07 -34.14
N THR A 196 5.67 14.98 -32.85
CA THR A 196 6.34 16.04 -32.08
C THR A 196 7.84 15.78 -31.98
N THR A 197 8.60 16.83 -31.66
CA THR A 197 10.00 16.67 -31.28
C THR A 197 10.08 15.87 -29.99
N SER A 198 10.95 14.86 -29.94
CA SER A 198 11.22 14.09 -28.73
C SER A 198 11.49 15.01 -27.53
N GLY A 199 10.78 14.77 -26.42
CA GLY A 199 10.85 15.57 -25.20
C GLY A 199 10.09 16.91 -25.23
N ALA A 200 9.48 17.30 -26.35
CA ALA A 200 8.73 18.55 -26.48
C ALA A 200 7.34 18.29 -27.08
N PRO A 201 6.36 17.79 -26.28
CA PRO A 201 5.04 17.34 -26.75
C PRO A 201 4.20 18.44 -27.42
N LEU A 202 4.55 19.70 -27.17
CA LEU A 202 3.91 20.87 -27.76
C LEU A 202 4.73 21.54 -28.87
N SER A 203 5.72 20.85 -29.43
CA SER A 203 6.56 21.33 -30.53
C SER A 203 6.58 20.36 -31.70
N ALA A 204 6.29 20.83 -32.91
CA ALA A 204 6.23 19.98 -34.11
C ALA A 204 6.61 20.74 -35.39
N GLN A 205 6.88 20.00 -36.47
CA GLN A 205 7.03 20.56 -37.82
C GLN A 205 5.73 20.32 -38.61
N VAL A 206 4.94 21.38 -38.83
CA VAL A 206 3.60 21.29 -39.42
C VAL A 206 3.58 21.78 -40.86
N SER A 207 3.02 20.98 -41.77
CA SER A 207 2.81 21.38 -43.15
C SER A 207 1.62 22.33 -43.26
N VAL A 208 1.86 23.57 -43.71
CA VAL A 208 0.79 24.53 -44.00
C VAL A 208 0.68 24.71 -45.51
N PRO A 209 -0.49 24.49 -46.13
CA PRO A 209 -0.69 24.69 -47.56
C PRO A 209 -0.41 26.13 -48.01
N GLY A 210 0.06 26.28 -49.25
CA GLY A 210 0.27 27.59 -49.87
C GLY A 210 -1.03 28.28 -50.26
N SER A 211 -0.99 29.61 -50.34
CA SER A 211 -2.04 30.35 -51.03
C SER A 211 -1.91 30.10 -52.54
N PRO A 212 -2.98 29.71 -53.27
CA PRO A 212 -2.88 29.48 -54.71
C PRO A 212 -2.43 30.76 -55.41
N THR A 213 -1.28 30.71 -56.06
CA THR A 213 -0.85 31.75 -57.00
C THR A 213 -1.69 31.63 -58.26
N ALA A 214 -2.47 32.66 -58.59
CA ALA A 214 -3.06 32.77 -59.91
C ALA A 214 -1.93 32.84 -60.95
N SER A 215 -1.64 31.73 -61.62
CA SER A 215 -0.80 31.73 -62.80
C SER A 215 -1.52 32.56 -63.87
N GLY A 216 -0.88 33.62 -64.32
CA GLY A 216 -1.46 34.58 -65.24
C GLY A 216 -1.84 33.95 -66.57
N THR A 217 -3.12 34.04 -66.93
CA THR A 217 -3.57 34.21 -68.31
C THR A 217 -4.86 35.03 -68.26
N VAL A 218 -4.84 36.21 -68.87
CA VAL A 218 -5.95 37.18 -68.88
C VAL A 218 -6.96 36.76 -69.95
N ILE A 219 -8.13 36.20 -69.59
CA ILE A 219 -9.33 36.23 -70.43
C ILE A 219 -10.61 36.32 -69.57
N SER A 220 -11.26 37.49 -69.59
CA SER A 220 -12.65 37.87 -69.24
C SER A 220 -13.32 37.50 -67.88
N PRO A 221 -14.21 38.38 -67.35
CA PRO A 221 -14.73 38.29 -65.98
C PRO A 221 -16.03 37.47 -65.90
N ARG A 222 -15.98 36.32 -65.24
CA ARG A 222 -17.15 35.72 -64.56
C ARG A 222 -16.71 35.23 -63.19
N SER A 223 -17.45 35.70 -62.18
CA SER A 223 -17.31 35.50 -60.74
C SER A 223 -16.40 34.33 -60.31
N ALA A 224 -15.13 34.63 -60.07
CA ALA A 224 -14.26 33.79 -59.27
C ALA A 224 -14.37 34.24 -57.82
N THR A 225 -15.14 33.50 -57.01
CA THR A 225 -15.02 33.53 -55.56
C THR A 225 -13.54 33.33 -55.22
N ALA A 226 -12.92 34.28 -54.53
CA ALA A 226 -11.55 34.16 -54.07
C ALA A 226 -11.38 32.82 -53.35
N ALA A 227 -10.57 31.92 -53.92
CA ALA A 227 -10.24 30.66 -53.27
C ALA A 227 -9.55 30.98 -51.94
N SER A 228 -10.27 30.79 -50.84
CA SER A 228 -9.70 30.94 -49.49
C SER A 228 -8.52 29.98 -49.38
N SER A 229 -7.33 30.48 -49.04
CA SER A 229 -6.19 29.60 -48.79
C SER A 229 -6.55 28.57 -47.73
N ALA A 230 -6.20 27.30 -47.98
CA ALA A 230 -6.56 26.19 -47.11
C ALA A 230 -5.99 26.39 -45.70
N MET A 231 -6.84 26.29 -44.68
CA MET A 231 -6.47 26.41 -43.27
C MET A 231 -6.14 25.04 -42.70
N VAL A 232 -5.11 24.98 -41.84
CA VAL A 232 -4.82 23.80 -41.00
C VAL A 232 -5.42 24.05 -39.63
N VAL A 233 -6.24 23.14 -39.14
CA VAL A 233 -6.84 23.20 -37.79
C VAL A 233 -5.98 22.37 -36.85
N MET A 234 -5.46 23.01 -35.81
CA MET A 234 -4.58 22.40 -34.82
C MET A 234 -5.14 22.62 -33.43
N ALA A 235 -4.86 21.70 -32.52
CA ALA A 235 -5.11 21.90 -31.10
C ALA A 235 -3.93 21.43 -30.25
N ALA A 236 -3.79 22.04 -29.08
CA ALA A 236 -3.16 21.38 -27.94
C ALA A 236 -4.28 20.93 -27.02
N ALA A 237 -4.49 19.62 -26.95
CA ALA A 237 -5.58 18.97 -26.23
C ALA A 237 -5.02 18.15 -25.07
N ALA A 238 -5.70 18.15 -23.92
CA ALA A 238 -5.33 17.27 -22.81
C ALA A 238 -5.98 15.89 -22.99
N GLY A 239 -5.20 14.83 -22.71
CA GLY A 239 -5.69 13.46 -22.58
C GLY A 239 -5.85 13.03 -21.11
N THR A 240 -6.13 11.76 -20.87
CA THR A 240 -6.12 11.16 -19.51
C THR A 240 -4.70 10.97 -18.97
N SER A 241 -3.71 10.85 -19.86
CA SER A 241 -2.31 10.62 -19.52
C SER A 241 -1.39 11.71 -20.07
N GLY A 242 -0.18 11.78 -19.51
CA GLY A 242 0.82 12.75 -19.89
C GLY A 242 2.18 12.44 -19.30
N SER A 243 3.10 13.38 -19.47
CA SER A 243 4.47 13.23 -18.99
C SER A 243 4.61 13.23 -17.45
N SER A 244 3.54 13.48 -16.69
CA SER A 244 3.56 13.47 -15.22
C SER A 244 2.61 12.45 -14.59
N GLY A 245 2.02 11.52 -15.37
CA GLY A 245 1.14 10.47 -14.84
C GLY A 245 -0.01 10.11 -15.78
N ASP A 246 -0.80 9.12 -15.35
CA ASP A 246 -1.91 8.55 -16.11
C ASP A 246 -3.17 8.39 -15.25
N TYR A 247 -4.20 9.19 -15.54
CA TYR A 247 -5.51 9.07 -14.86
C TYR A 247 -6.36 7.92 -15.38
N SER A 248 -5.98 7.21 -16.45
CA SER A 248 -6.62 5.95 -16.83
C SER A 248 -6.15 4.76 -15.99
N ALA A 249 -5.06 4.91 -15.23
CA ALA A 249 -4.62 3.91 -14.26
C ALA A 249 -5.43 4.00 -12.95
N THR A 250 -5.79 2.84 -12.37
CA THR A 250 -6.36 2.78 -11.01
C THR A 250 -5.31 3.15 -9.96
N SER A 251 -5.67 3.15 -8.67
CA SER A 251 -4.69 3.37 -7.61
C SER A 251 -3.76 2.18 -7.35
N LEU A 252 -4.00 1.02 -7.98
CA LEU A 252 -3.08 -0.11 -7.95
C LEU A 252 -1.88 0.20 -8.86
N SER A 253 -0.74 0.49 -8.25
CA SER A 253 0.48 0.82 -8.98
C SER A 253 1.47 -0.35 -9.02
N PRO A 254 2.24 -0.53 -10.11
CA PRO A 254 3.32 -1.53 -10.17
C PRO A 254 4.37 -1.36 -9.07
N GLY A 255 4.54 -0.13 -8.54
CA GLY A 255 5.37 0.16 -7.37
C GLY A 255 4.96 -0.56 -6.09
N GLY A 256 3.71 -1.03 -5.99
CA GLY A 256 3.25 -1.88 -4.89
C GLY A 256 3.99 -3.21 -4.79
N SER A 257 4.65 -3.65 -5.87
CA SER A 257 5.51 -4.84 -5.86
C SER A 257 6.91 -4.59 -5.26
N TRP A 258 7.26 -3.34 -4.98
CA TRP A 258 8.53 -3.02 -4.33
C TRP A 258 8.42 -3.34 -2.85
N SER A 259 9.36 -4.13 -2.35
CA SER A 259 9.42 -4.41 -0.92
C SER A 259 9.62 -3.12 -0.11
N THR A 260 9.04 -3.05 1.08
CA THR A 260 9.34 -2.03 2.10
C THR A 260 10.29 -2.56 3.18
N SER A 261 10.97 -3.70 2.90
CA SER A 261 12.02 -4.27 3.75
C SER A 261 13.18 -3.30 3.96
N GLY A 262 13.95 -3.51 5.03
CA GLY A 262 15.04 -2.61 5.43
C GLY A 262 16.11 -2.39 4.34
N ASN A 263 16.20 -3.28 3.36
CA ASN A 263 17.15 -3.18 2.26
C ASN A 263 16.73 -2.29 1.09
N THR A 264 15.54 -1.68 1.11
CA THR A 264 15.08 -0.82 0.01
C THR A 264 15.35 0.67 0.24
N GLY A 265 15.76 1.02 1.46
CA GLY A 265 16.12 2.38 1.86
C GLY A 265 14.97 3.38 1.84
N SER A 266 13.72 2.92 1.83
CA SER A 266 12.56 3.78 1.97
C SER A 266 12.38 4.28 3.40
N PHE A 267 11.95 5.54 3.56
CA PHE A 267 11.43 6.01 4.84
C PHE A 267 9.99 5.54 5.00
N THR A 268 9.70 4.85 6.09
CA THR A 268 8.34 4.46 6.47
C THR A 268 7.96 5.09 7.81
N TYR A 269 6.73 5.56 7.94
CA TYR A 269 6.19 6.08 9.20
C TYR A 269 4.77 5.54 9.40
N SER A 270 4.42 5.12 10.61
CA SER A 270 3.10 4.60 10.95
C SER A 270 2.52 5.37 12.12
N TYR A 271 1.28 5.85 11.96
CA TYR A 271 0.49 6.45 13.02
C TYR A 271 -0.73 5.55 13.31
N PRO A 272 -0.74 4.77 14.41
CA PRO A 272 -1.86 3.91 14.74
C PRO A 272 -3.05 4.73 15.24
N ILE A 273 -4.26 4.34 14.83
CA ILE A 273 -5.50 4.86 15.39
C ILE A 273 -5.94 3.92 16.51
N VAL A 274 -6.08 4.44 17.72
CA VAL A 274 -6.53 3.66 18.87
C VAL A 274 -8.03 3.47 18.74
N VAL A 275 -8.47 2.22 18.57
CA VAL A 275 -9.88 1.84 18.53
C VAL A 275 -10.29 1.22 19.87
N PRO A 276 -11.55 1.40 20.30
CA PRO A 276 -12.11 0.65 21.42
C PRO A 276 -11.94 -0.87 21.25
N PRO A 277 -11.88 -1.63 22.35
CA PRO A 277 -11.91 -3.08 22.26
C PRO A 277 -13.23 -3.56 21.66
N ALA A 278 -13.23 -4.76 21.06
CA ALA A 278 -14.47 -5.44 20.67
C ALA A 278 -15.05 -6.20 21.89
N ILE A 279 -16.36 -6.45 21.89
CA ILE A 279 -17.01 -7.32 22.91
C ILE A 279 -16.37 -8.72 22.94
N GLY A 280 -16.06 -9.26 21.76
CA GLY A 280 -15.33 -10.50 21.51
C GLY A 280 -14.71 -10.47 20.13
N GLY A 281 -13.81 -11.41 19.84
CA GLY A 281 -13.04 -11.42 18.60
C GLY A 281 -12.01 -10.27 18.51
N ALA A 282 -11.54 -9.99 17.31
CA ALA A 282 -10.54 -8.95 17.05
C ALA A 282 -11.17 -7.60 16.70
N ALA A 283 -10.68 -6.53 17.32
CA ALA A 283 -10.98 -5.17 16.89
C ALA A 283 -10.31 -4.87 15.53
N PRO A 284 -10.90 -4.02 14.68
CA PRO A 284 -10.31 -3.67 13.38
C PRO A 284 -8.98 -2.93 13.57
N ASN A 285 -7.97 -3.30 12.79
CA ASN A 285 -6.72 -2.54 12.74
C ASN A 285 -6.90 -1.32 11.83
N VAL A 286 -6.74 -0.12 12.41
CA VAL A 286 -6.78 1.15 11.66
C VAL A 286 -5.46 1.88 11.89
N SER A 287 -4.73 2.14 10.81
CA SER A 287 -3.47 2.87 10.86
C SER A 287 -3.32 3.77 9.64
N LEU A 288 -2.50 4.82 9.80
CA LEU A 288 -2.04 5.69 8.72
C LEU A 288 -0.58 5.34 8.45
N SER A 289 -0.27 4.97 7.22
CA SER A 289 1.06 4.54 6.82
C SER A 289 1.63 5.46 5.75
N TYR A 290 2.82 5.98 5.99
CA TYR A 290 3.63 6.70 5.01
C TYR A 290 4.74 5.81 4.47
N SER A 291 5.00 5.88 3.16
CA SER A 291 6.18 5.28 2.52
C SER A 291 6.76 6.19 1.44
N SER A 292 8.04 6.55 1.56
CA SER A 292 8.74 7.31 0.52
C SER A 292 8.92 6.51 -0.78
N ALA A 293 8.92 5.17 -0.71
CA ALA A 293 9.01 4.32 -1.91
C ALA A 293 7.80 4.50 -2.83
N SER A 294 6.61 4.73 -2.25
CA SER A 294 5.40 5.00 -3.03
C SER A 294 5.53 6.28 -3.87
N GLN A 295 6.32 7.25 -3.38
CA GLN A 295 6.61 8.48 -4.11
C GLN A 295 7.64 8.23 -5.19
N ASP A 296 8.73 7.52 -4.88
CA ASP A 296 9.75 7.15 -5.87
C ASP A 296 9.18 6.34 -7.06
N ALA A 297 8.12 5.55 -6.83
CA ALA A 297 7.47 4.73 -7.84
C ALA A 297 6.47 5.48 -8.75
N ARG A 298 6.26 6.79 -8.53
CA ARG A 298 5.39 7.62 -9.39
C ARG A 298 6.10 7.98 -10.68
N THR A 299 5.53 7.50 -11.79
CA THR A 299 6.06 7.61 -13.16
C THR A 299 4.95 8.06 -14.10
N GLU A 300 5.21 8.18 -15.40
CA GLU A 300 4.17 8.55 -16.37
C GLU A 300 3.05 7.53 -16.51
N GLY A 301 3.30 6.24 -16.23
CA GLY A 301 2.32 5.16 -16.38
C GLY A 301 1.46 4.91 -15.14
N THR A 302 1.63 5.71 -14.09
CA THR A 302 0.92 5.54 -12.81
C THR A 302 -0.04 6.68 -12.54
N ASN A 303 -1.07 6.39 -11.75
CA ASN A 303 -1.93 7.42 -11.21
C ASN A 303 -1.19 8.21 -10.12
N ASN A 304 -0.87 9.46 -10.42
CA ASN A 304 -0.04 10.31 -9.56
C ASN A 304 -0.86 11.30 -8.73
N GLN A 305 -2.18 11.13 -8.62
CA GLN A 305 -2.94 11.84 -7.60
C GLN A 305 -2.58 11.26 -6.22
N SER A 306 -2.40 12.13 -5.22
CA SER A 306 -2.12 11.70 -3.86
C SER A 306 -3.35 11.06 -3.21
N SER A 307 -3.16 10.24 -2.16
CA SER A 307 -4.29 9.65 -1.45
C SER A 307 -5.18 10.73 -0.82
N TRP A 308 -6.32 10.33 -0.25
CA TRP A 308 -7.17 11.23 0.53
C TRP A 308 -6.50 11.84 1.78
N LEU A 309 -5.33 11.35 2.18
CA LEU A 309 -4.52 11.90 3.27
C LEU A 309 -3.40 12.81 2.76
N GLY A 310 -2.82 12.50 1.59
CA GLY A 310 -1.77 13.27 0.95
C GLY A 310 -0.65 12.40 0.38
N ASP A 311 0.39 13.03 -0.17
CA ASP A 311 1.52 12.33 -0.79
C ASP A 311 2.26 11.43 0.21
N GLY A 312 2.56 10.23 -0.23
CA GLY A 312 3.21 9.17 0.54
C GLY A 312 2.34 8.47 1.57
N TRP A 313 1.20 9.05 1.96
CA TRP A 313 0.29 8.51 2.98
C TRP A 313 -0.78 7.60 2.40
N THR A 314 -1.15 6.58 3.17
CA THR A 314 -2.28 5.67 2.92
C THR A 314 -2.97 5.35 4.25
N SER A 315 -4.25 5.03 4.21
CA SER A 315 -4.94 4.36 5.32
C SER A 315 -4.97 2.85 5.07
N THR A 316 -5.31 2.05 6.08
CA THR A 316 -5.53 0.60 5.89
C THR A 316 -6.55 0.34 4.76
N GLU A 317 -6.12 -0.32 3.69
CA GLU A 317 -6.95 -0.72 2.55
C GLU A 317 -6.97 -2.25 2.42
N ASN A 318 -8.16 -2.84 2.43
CA ASN A 318 -8.35 -4.27 2.22
C ASN A 318 -9.28 -4.47 1.02
N TYR A 319 -8.80 -5.12 -0.02
CA TYR A 319 -9.54 -5.34 -1.25
C TYR A 319 -9.03 -6.55 -2.05
N VAL A 320 -9.88 -7.09 -2.91
CA VAL A 320 -9.46 -7.84 -4.10
C VAL A 320 -9.65 -6.92 -5.30
N GLU A 321 -8.61 -6.69 -6.09
CA GLU A 321 -8.67 -5.87 -7.31
C GLU A 321 -8.45 -6.75 -8.53
N ARG A 322 -9.34 -6.61 -9.53
CA ARG A 322 -9.26 -7.25 -10.84
C ARG A 322 -8.73 -6.27 -11.85
N THR A 323 -7.70 -6.67 -12.58
CA THR A 323 -7.10 -5.84 -13.62
C THR A 323 -7.69 -6.14 -14.99
N TYR A 324 -8.10 -5.09 -15.71
CA TYR A 324 -8.52 -5.13 -17.10
C TYR A 324 -7.42 -4.59 -18.03
N LYS A 325 -7.62 -4.71 -19.34
CA LYS A 325 -6.72 -4.17 -20.37
C LYS A 325 -7.48 -3.23 -21.29
N SER A 326 -6.86 -2.16 -21.77
CA SER A 326 -7.51 -1.29 -22.76
C SER A 326 -7.91 -2.06 -24.02
N CYS A 327 -9.12 -1.83 -24.52
CA CYS A 327 -9.62 -2.43 -25.75
C CYS A 327 -8.82 -2.01 -26.99
N SER A 328 -8.26 -0.79 -26.99
CA SER A 328 -7.36 -0.32 -28.06
C SER A 328 -6.07 -1.14 -28.21
N ASP A 329 -5.66 -1.85 -27.15
CA ASP A 329 -4.49 -2.71 -27.17
C ASP A 329 -4.78 -4.14 -27.64
N ASP A 330 -6.06 -4.51 -27.71
CA ASP A 330 -6.49 -5.80 -28.21
C ASP A 330 -6.99 -5.67 -29.64
N SER A 331 -6.11 -5.95 -30.61
CA SER A 331 -6.47 -5.93 -32.03
C SER A 331 -7.60 -6.91 -32.40
N SER A 332 -7.90 -7.89 -31.55
CA SER A 332 -9.00 -8.84 -31.75
C SER A 332 -10.34 -8.36 -31.17
N SER A 333 -10.35 -7.27 -30.38
CA SER A 333 -11.57 -6.73 -29.77
C SER A 333 -12.56 -6.14 -30.78
N GLY A 334 -12.09 -5.75 -31.97
CA GLY A 334 -12.92 -5.00 -32.93
C GLY A 334 -13.33 -3.62 -32.43
N ALA A 335 -12.70 -3.11 -31.36
CA ALA A 335 -12.95 -1.78 -30.84
C ALA A 335 -12.62 -0.70 -31.89
N PRO A 336 -13.34 0.42 -31.91
CA PRO A 336 -12.96 1.57 -32.71
C PRO A 336 -11.52 2.02 -32.43
N LYS A 337 -10.89 2.65 -33.43
CA LYS A 337 -9.55 3.19 -33.24
C LYS A 337 -9.58 4.32 -32.19
N ASP A 338 -8.62 4.30 -31.27
CA ASP A 338 -8.47 5.27 -30.17
C ASP A 338 -9.54 5.13 -29.06
N ASP A 339 -10.20 3.97 -28.99
CA ASP A 339 -11.17 3.63 -27.95
C ASP A 339 -10.50 3.37 -26.58
N GLY A 340 -10.97 4.06 -25.55
CA GLY A 340 -10.41 4.00 -24.20
C GLY A 340 -11.15 3.05 -23.26
N ASP A 341 -12.08 2.23 -23.76
CA ASP A 341 -12.80 1.26 -22.93
C ASP A 341 -11.89 0.12 -22.45
N GLU A 342 -12.34 -0.55 -21.40
CA GLU A 342 -11.66 -1.69 -20.80
C GLU A 342 -12.21 -3.01 -21.34
N CYS A 343 -11.30 -3.91 -21.69
CA CYS A 343 -11.57 -5.25 -22.22
C CYS A 343 -11.11 -6.31 -21.22
N TRP A 344 -11.76 -7.47 -21.28
CA TRP A 344 -11.41 -8.60 -20.43
C TRP A 344 -9.96 -9.07 -20.64
N ALA A 345 -9.21 -9.19 -19.54
CA ALA A 345 -7.80 -9.60 -19.53
C ALA A 345 -7.56 -11.00 -18.93
N GLY A 346 -8.62 -11.67 -18.47
CA GLY A 346 -8.54 -12.93 -17.74
C GLY A 346 -8.58 -12.75 -16.22
N GLN A 347 -8.20 -13.82 -15.50
CA GLN A 347 -8.19 -13.87 -14.04
C GLN A 347 -6.90 -13.24 -13.46
N ILE A 348 -6.74 -11.94 -13.66
CA ILE A 348 -5.62 -11.15 -13.11
C ILE A 348 -6.14 -10.41 -11.88
N LEU A 349 -5.68 -10.83 -10.71
CA LEU A 349 -6.23 -10.42 -9.42
C LEU A 349 -5.10 -10.15 -8.41
N THR A 350 -5.28 -9.13 -7.58
CA THR A 350 -4.40 -8.81 -6.45
C THR A 350 -5.22 -8.77 -5.16
N LEU A 351 -4.73 -9.43 -4.11
CA LEU A 351 -5.30 -9.40 -2.76
C LEU A 351 -4.51 -8.42 -1.89
N SER A 352 -5.18 -7.44 -1.30
CA SER A 352 -4.70 -6.65 -0.17
C SER A 352 -5.49 -7.03 1.08
N LEU A 353 -4.83 -7.60 2.08
CA LEU A 353 -5.44 -7.98 3.36
C LEU A 353 -4.43 -7.80 4.49
N ASN A 354 -4.86 -7.18 5.59
CA ASN A 354 -4.07 -7.00 6.81
C ASN A 354 -2.71 -6.31 6.57
N GLY A 355 -2.66 -5.36 5.64
CA GLY A 355 -1.44 -4.61 5.30
C GLY A 355 -0.43 -5.35 4.42
N THR A 356 -0.80 -6.55 3.93
CA THR A 356 -0.01 -7.31 2.94
C THR A 356 -0.74 -7.31 1.60
N SER A 357 0.01 -7.15 0.50
CA SER A 357 -0.51 -7.22 -0.87
C SER A 357 0.21 -8.34 -1.63
N THR A 358 -0.53 -9.21 -2.30
CA THR A 358 0.04 -10.32 -3.10
C THR A 358 -0.84 -10.62 -4.31
N ASP A 359 -0.23 -11.06 -5.41
CA ASP A 359 -0.99 -11.51 -6.57
C ASP A 359 -1.75 -12.80 -6.26
N ILE A 360 -2.91 -12.99 -6.88
CA ILE A 360 -3.67 -14.24 -6.80
C ILE A 360 -3.35 -15.10 -8.02
N VAL A 361 -2.87 -16.30 -7.78
CA VAL A 361 -2.64 -17.35 -8.77
C VAL A 361 -3.95 -18.11 -9.00
N TYR A 362 -4.54 -17.89 -10.17
CA TYR A 362 -5.64 -18.71 -10.67
C TYR A 362 -5.09 -19.93 -11.43
N ASP A 363 -5.21 -21.12 -10.85
CA ASP A 363 -4.81 -22.37 -11.50
C ASP A 363 -5.91 -22.83 -12.46
N ASP A 364 -5.64 -22.79 -13.77
CA ASP A 364 -6.64 -23.11 -14.78
C ASP A 364 -7.03 -24.59 -14.79
N ALA A 365 -6.15 -25.50 -14.35
CA ALA A 365 -6.41 -26.93 -14.35
C ALA A 365 -7.35 -27.33 -13.20
N THR A 366 -7.15 -26.75 -12.01
CA THR A 366 -7.96 -27.04 -10.82
C THR A 366 -9.07 -26.04 -10.57
N LYS A 367 -9.08 -24.91 -11.28
CA LYS A 367 -10.00 -23.78 -11.09
C LYS A 367 -9.95 -23.22 -9.67
N THR A 368 -8.78 -23.21 -9.04
CA THR A 368 -8.57 -22.73 -7.66
C THR A 368 -7.75 -21.45 -7.62
N PHE A 369 -8.04 -20.61 -6.63
CA PHE A 369 -7.30 -19.39 -6.33
C PHE A 369 -6.36 -19.62 -5.13
N ARG A 370 -5.10 -19.21 -5.28
CA ARG A 370 -4.09 -19.22 -4.22
C ARG A 370 -3.32 -17.90 -4.21
N PRO A 371 -2.98 -17.33 -3.06
CA PRO A 371 -2.04 -16.21 -3.04
C PRO A 371 -0.67 -16.66 -3.58
N ALA A 372 0.05 -15.76 -4.26
CA ALA A 372 1.39 -16.05 -4.77
C ALA A 372 2.36 -16.33 -3.60
N ASP A 373 2.26 -15.55 -2.52
CA ASP A 373 2.91 -15.80 -1.24
C ASP A 373 2.08 -16.77 -0.39
N ASP A 374 1.87 -17.98 -0.90
CA ASP A 374 1.01 -18.97 -0.25
C ASP A 374 1.51 -19.31 1.16
N ASN A 375 0.64 -19.20 2.16
CA ASN A 375 0.90 -19.65 3.52
C ASN A 375 0.22 -21.00 3.80
N SER A 376 -0.49 -21.59 2.82
CA SER A 376 -1.34 -22.79 2.86
C SER A 376 -2.50 -22.76 3.85
N THR A 377 -2.62 -21.68 4.62
CA THR A 377 -3.70 -21.43 5.59
C THR A 377 -4.70 -20.41 5.09
N THR A 378 -4.54 -19.90 3.86
CA THR A 378 -5.45 -18.97 3.21
C THR A 378 -6.21 -19.70 2.10
N LYS A 379 -7.54 -19.71 2.20
CA LYS A 379 -8.44 -20.21 1.16
C LYS A 379 -9.13 -19.03 0.50
N ILE A 380 -9.04 -18.94 -0.83
CA ILE A 380 -9.71 -17.90 -1.63
C ILE A 380 -10.78 -18.56 -2.48
N GLU A 381 -12.01 -18.04 -2.38
CA GLU A 381 -13.17 -18.46 -3.15
C GLU A 381 -13.70 -17.26 -3.96
N ASP A 382 -13.85 -17.46 -5.26
CA ASP A 382 -14.59 -16.59 -6.17
C ASP A 382 -16.05 -17.07 -6.20
N LEU A 383 -16.97 -16.21 -5.76
CA LEU A 383 -18.37 -16.54 -5.56
C LEU A 383 -19.24 -15.59 -6.38
N SER A 384 -20.42 -16.06 -6.76
CA SER A 384 -21.40 -15.32 -7.56
C SER A 384 -22.76 -15.39 -6.89
N ASN A 385 -23.63 -14.39 -7.09
CA ASN A 385 -25.00 -14.19 -6.53
C ASN A 385 -25.15 -12.99 -5.58
N GLY A 386 -24.09 -12.22 -5.35
CA GLY A 386 -24.16 -10.95 -4.64
C GLY A 386 -25.08 -9.95 -5.33
N THR A 387 -25.65 -9.02 -4.58
CA THR A 387 -26.35 -7.85 -5.15
C THR A 387 -25.49 -6.63 -4.93
N ASN A 388 -24.55 -6.36 -5.83
CA ASN A 388 -23.47 -5.39 -5.62
C ASN A 388 -23.13 -4.56 -6.88
N GLY A 389 -23.97 -4.66 -7.92
CA GLY A 389 -23.84 -3.87 -9.15
C GLY A 389 -23.04 -4.53 -10.26
N THR A 390 -22.29 -5.61 -10.01
CA THR A 390 -21.71 -6.41 -11.10
C THR A 390 -22.77 -7.33 -11.73
N LYS A 391 -22.64 -7.58 -13.03
CA LYS A 391 -23.61 -8.33 -13.85
C LYS A 391 -23.86 -9.75 -13.33
N ASN A 392 -22.82 -10.42 -12.86
CA ASN A 392 -22.83 -11.80 -12.35
C ASN A 392 -22.94 -11.89 -10.81
N GLY A 393 -23.03 -10.76 -10.11
CA GLY A 393 -23.02 -10.74 -8.65
C GLY A 393 -21.73 -11.31 -8.03
N GLU A 394 -20.58 -11.19 -8.70
CA GLU A 394 -19.27 -11.64 -8.21
C GLU A 394 -18.88 -10.99 -6.87
N TYR A 395 -18.30 -11.77 -5.97
CA TYR A 395 -17.66 -11.33 -4.73
C TYR A 395 -16.64 -12.39 -4.30
N PHE A 396 -15.68 -12.01 -3.46
CA PHE A 396 -14.66 -12.95 -2.97
C PHE A 396 -14.86 -13.26 -1.50
N LYS A 397 -14.55 -14.50 -1.11
CA LYS A 397 -14.41 -14.91 0.29
C LYS A 397 -13.00 -15.44 0.51
N VAL A 398 -12.27 -14.82 1.42
CA VAL A 398 -10.96 -15.26 1.88
C VAL A 398 -11.12 -15.81 3.30
N THR A 399 -10.68 -17.04 3.54
CA THR A 399 -10.73 -17.65 4.88
C THR A 399 -9.30 -17.87 5.38
N GLU A 400 -9.00 -17.37 6.58
CA GLU A 400 -7.70 -17.54 7.26
C GLU A 400 -7.94 -17.97 8.71
N GLY A 401 -7.40 -19.14 9.10
CA GLY A 401 -7.54 -19.65 10.47
C GLY A 401 -9.00 -19.84 10.91
N GLY A 402 -9.92 -20.08 9.98
CA GLY A 402 -11.36 -20.17 10.21
C GLY A 402 -12.12 -18.83 10.19
N VAL A 403 -11.42 -17.69 10.22
CA VAL A 403 -12.05 -16.37 10.06
C VAL A 403 -12.36 -16.14 8.58
N GLN A 404 -13.58 -15.72 8.28
CA GLN A 404 -14.04 -15.47 6.91
C GLN A 404 -14.09 -13.97 6.64
N TYR A 405 -13.41 -13.53 5.59
CA TYR A 405 -13.36 -12.17 5.08
C TYR A 405 -14.07 -12.13 3.72
N PHE A 406 -15.07 -11.27 3.58
CA PHE A 406 -15.87 -11.10 2.37
C PHE A 406 -15.56 -9.78 1.71
N PHE A 407 -15.35 -9.81 0.39
CA PHE A 407 -14.99 -8.67 -0.42
C PHE A 407 -16.07 -8.47 -1.47
N GLY A 408 -16.85 -7.40 -1.34
CA GLY A 408 -17.88 -7.06 -2.31
C GLY A 408 -19.24 -7.72 -2.10
N LEU A 409 -19.54 -8.28 -0.92
CA LEU A 409 -20.83 -8.96 -0.67
C LEU A 409 -22.04 -8.00 -0.76
N ASN A 410 -21.83 -6.75 -0.38
CA ASN A 410 -22.76 -5.60 -0.38
C ASN A 410 -23.95 -5.71 0.58
N ARG A 411 -24.69 -6.82 0.53
CA ARG A 411 -25.83 -7.11 1.39
C ARG A 411 -25.45 -8.21 2.37
N LEU A 412 -25.18 -7.80 3.60
CA LEU A 412 -24.67 -8.70 4.64
C LEU A 412 -25.77 -9.67 5.14
N PRO A 413 -25.42 -10.74 5.86
CA PRO A 413 -26.41 -11.66 6.43
C PRO A 413 -27.51 -10.93 7.21
N GLY A 414 -28.77 -11.28 6.93
CA GLY A 414 -29.94 -10.66 7.55
C GLY A 414 -30.42 -9.35 6.91
N TRP A 415 -29.84 -8.91 5.78
CA TRP A 415 -30.30 -7.71 5.07
C TRP A 415 -31.74 -7.83 4.58
N THR A 416 -32.50 -6.73 4.72
CA THR A 416 -33.84 -6.56 4.17
C THR A 416 -33.98 -5.16 3.57
N SER A 417 -34.96 -4.94 2.69
CA SER A 417 -35.23 -3.63 2.08
C SER A 417 -35.29 -2.51 3.14
N GLY A 418 -34.58 -1.41 2.88
CA GLY A 418 -34.47 -0.25 3.78
C GLY A 418 -33.31 -0.30 4.77
N LYS A 419 -32.55 -1.41 4.83
CA LYS A 419 -31.27 -1.49 5.55
C LYS A 419 -30.12 -1.02 4.66
N ASP A 420 -29.08 -0.49 5.29
CA ASP A 420 -27.88 -0.03 4.60
C ASP A 420 -27.20 -1.18 3.84
N GLU A 421 -26.74 -0.88 2.63
CA GLU A 421 -25.79 -1.70 1.87
C GLU A 421 -24.37 -1.15 2.10
N THR A 422 -23.36 -2.01 2.06
CA THR A 422 -21.97 -1.60 2.32
C THR A 422 -21.35 -0.79 1.17
N LYS A 423 -21.88 -0.92 -0.06
CA LYS A 423 -21.42 -0.26 -1.29
C LYS A 423 -19.94 -0.52 -1.59
N SER A 424 -19.52 -1.76 -1.36
CA SER A 424 -18.13 -2.20 -1.34
C SER A 424 -17.51 -2.55 -2.69
N VAL A 425 -18.29 -2.53 -3.78
CA VAL A 425 -17.80 -2.87 -5.13
C VAL A 425 -17.68 -1.62 -6.00
N TRP A 426 -16.52 -1.45 -6.62
CA TRP A 426 -16.29 -0.46 -7.66
C TRP A 426 -16.45 -1.13 -9.03
N THR A 427 -17.36 -0.60 -9.85
CA THR A 427 -17.77 -1.23 -11.12
C THR A 427 -17.46 -0.37 -12.33
N MET A 428 -17.19 -0.99 -13.47
CA MET A 428 -17.06 -0.30 -14.76
C MET A 428 -17.62 -1.14 -15.92
N PRO A 429 -17.93 -0.55 -17.07
CA PRO A 429 -18.17 -1.30 -18.30
C PRO A 429 -16.90 -2.04 -18.74
N VAL A 430 -17.05 -3.32 -19.09
CA VAL A 430 -15.99 -4.20 -19.60
C VAL A 430 -16.49 -4.92 -20.83
N TYR A 431 -15.68 -4.95 -21.88
CA TYR A 431 -16.03 -5.54 -23.17
C TYR A 431 -15.40 -6.92 -23.35
N HIS A 432 -16.04 -7.77 -24.15
CA HIS A 432 -15.59 -9.14 -24.47
C HIS A 432 -15.34 -10.06 -23.26
N ALA A 433 -16.06 -9.81 -22.16
CA ALA A 433 -15.90 -10.58 -20.93
C ALA A 433 -16.54 -11.98 -20.96
N HIS A 434 -17.32 -12.33 -21.99
CA HIS A 434 -17.99 -13.63 -22.09
C HIS A 434 -17.03 -14.84 -21.96
N SER A 435 -15.78 -14.68 -22.40
CA SER A 435 -14.74 -15.70 -22.31
C SER A 435 -14.36 -16.09 -20.87
N GLY A 436 -14.65 -15.24 -19.87
CA GLY A 436 -14.43 -15.51 -18.44
C GLY A 436 -15.68 -15.39 -17.57
N VAL A 437 -16.70 -14.66 -18.01
CA VAL A 437 -17.95 -14.40 -17.29
C VAL A 437 -19.13 -14.71 -18.19
N SER A 438 -19.70 -15.92 -18.08
CA SER A 438 -20.73 -16.42 -18.99
C SER A 438 -22.02 -15.56 -19.04
N ASP A 439 -22.30 -14.81 -17.97
CA ASP A 439 -23.45 -13.91 -17.87
C ASP A 439 -23.31 -12.62 -18.70
N CYS A 440 -22.09 -12.34 -19.18
CA CYS A 440 -21.84 -11.25 -20.10
C CYS A 440 -22.22 -11.64 -21.54
N PRO A 441 -22.64 -10.69 -22.39
CA PRO A 441 -23.04 -10.99 -23.77
C PRO A 441 -21.90 -11.56 -24.63
N ASP A 442 -22.20 -12.59 -25.42
CA ASP A 442 -21.34 -13.08 -26.50
C ASP A 442 -21.80 -12.49 -27.84
N SER A 443 -21.00 -11.61 -28.44
CA SER A 443 -21.32 -10.93 -29.69
C SER A 443 -20.05 -10.57 -30.46
N THR A 444 -20.17 -10.49 -31.78
CA THR A 444 -19.10 -9.96 -32.65
C THR A 444 -19.18 -8.45 -32.83
N ASP A 445 -20.32 -7.82 -32.49
CA ASP A 445 -20.47 -6.37 -32.48
C ASP A 445 -19.93 -5.81 -31.16
N PHE A 446 -18.89 -4.97 -31.23
CA PHE A 446 -18.17 -4.47 -30.05
C PHE A 446 -19.10 -3.82 -29.03
N ALA A 447 -19.96 -2.91 -29.45
CA ALA A 447 -20.91 -2.22 -28.55
C ALA A 447 -21.81 -3.20 -27.78
N SER A 448 -22.15 -4.33 -28.40
CA SER A 448 -23.03 -5.35 -27.83
C SER A 448 -22.34 -6.29 -26.84
N THR A 449 -21.01 -6.24 -26.67
CA THR A 449 -20.27 -7.08 -25.71
C THR A 449 -20.06 -6.42 -24.34
N ALA A 450 -20.49 -5.18 -24.18
CA ALA A 450 -20.37 -4.43 -22.93
C ALA A 450 -21.07 -5.14 -21.76
N CYS A 451 -20.39 -5.21 -20.62
CA CYS A 451 -20.85 -5.85 -19.40
C CYS A 451 -20.37 -5.05 -18.18
N THR A 452 -21.26 -4.68 -17.26
CA THR A 452 -20.84 -3.99 -16.03
C THR A 452 -20.25 -5.00 -15.04
N LEU A 453 -18.94 -4.89 -14.76
CA LEU A 453 -18.22 -5.79 -13.87
C LEU A 453 -17.48 -5.03 -12.77
N GLY A 454 -17.17 -5.72 -11.67
CA GLY A 454 -16.34 -5.18 -10.59
C GLY A 454 -14.87 -5.11 -11.01
N TYR A 455 -14.17 -4.04 -10.63
CA TYR A 455 -12.72 -3.94 -10.74
C TYR A 455 -12.05 -3.87 -9.37
N ARG A 456 -12.73 -3.38 -8.34
CA ARG A 456 -12.29 -3.50 -6.95
C ARG A 456 -13.42 -3.97 -6.05
N PHE A 457 -13.15 -5.00 -5.27
CA PHE A 457 -14.03 -5.58 -4.27
C PHE A 457 -13.41 -5.28 -2.91
N ASN A 458 -13.91 -4.24 -2.22
CA ASN A 458 -13.38 -3.86 -0.91
C ASN A 458 -13.91 -4.83 0.17
N LEU A 459 -13.10 -5.07 1.21
CA LEU A 459 -13.53 -5.85 2.39
C LEU A 459 -14.77 -5.19 2.99
N ASP A 460 -15.85 -5.94 3.17
CA ASP A 460 -17.10 -5.38 3.69
C ASP A 460 -17.74 -6.18 4.80
N TYR A 461 -17.29 -7.40 5.02
CA TYR A 461 -17.73 -8.22 6.13
C TYR A 461 -16.65 -9.21 6.56
N ALA A 462 -16.47 -9.35 7.87
CA ALA A 462 -15.63 -10.36 8.48
C ALA A 462 -16.39 -11.05 9.60
N VAL A 463 -16.24 -12.37 9.71
CA VAL A 463 -16.84 -13.17 10.77
C VAL A 463 -15.86 -14.21 11.28
N ASP A 464 -15.66 -14.25 12.59
CA ASP A 464 -14.80 -15.24 13.23
C ASP A 464 -15.56 -16.54 13.56
N THR A 465 -14.86 -17.51 14.15
CA THR A 465 -15.40 -18.84 14.42
C THR A 465 -16.46 -18.85 15.53
N HIS A 466 -16.51 -17.81 16.39
CA HIS A 466 -17.58 -17.59 17.37
C HIS A 466 -18.78 -16.84 16.79
N GLY A 467 -18.67 -16.37 15.53
CA GLY A 467 -19.70 -15.59 14.87
C GLY A 467 -19.65 -14.10 15.21
N ASN A 468 -18.57 -13.61 15.84
CA ASN A 468 -18.34 -12.17 16.01
C ASN A 468 -18.11 -11.54 14.64
N ALA A 469 -18.70 -10.37 14.42
CA ALA A 469 -18.84 -9.76 13.12
C ALA A 469 -18.34 -8.31 13.09
N THR A 470 -17.64 -7.99 12.01
CA THR A 470 -17.24 -6.63 11.63
C THR A 470 -17.74 -6.31 10.22
N ALA A 471 -18.21 -5.10 9.98
CA ALA A 471 -18.73 -4.64 8.69
C ALA A 471 -18.09 -3.29 8.29
N TRP A 472 -17.75 -3.13 7.02
CA TRP A 472 -17.18 -1.89 6.47
C TRP A 472 -18.15 -1.29 5.46
N TYR A 473 -18.36 0.02 5.52
CA TYR A 473 -19.29 0.75 4.66
C TYR A 473 -18.56 1.86 3.91
N TYR A 474 -18.88 2.01 2.63
CA TYR A 474 -18.18 2.87 1.69
C TYR A 474 -19.09 3.94 1.06
N ALA A 475 -18.46 5.02 0.60
CA ALA A 475 -19.07 6.05 -0.22
C ALA A 475 -18.41 6.06 -1.61
N PRO A 476 -19.01 5.42 -2.62
CA PRO A 476 -18.49 5.43 -3.99
C PRO A 476 -18.57 6.81 -4.63
N GLU A 477 -17.57 7.15 -5.44
CA GLU A 477 -17.55 8.32 -6.32
C GLU A 477 -17.88 7.88 -7.75
N THR A 478 -19.11 8.13 -8.20
CA THR A 478 -19.52 7.81 -9.58
C THR A 478 -18.89 8.76 -10.59
N GLY A 479 -18.25 8.23 -11.62
CA GLY A 479 -17.78 8.95 -12.80
C GLY A 479 -18.67 8.66 -14.03
N TYR A 480 -18.52 9.48 -15.07
CA TYR A 480 -19.17 9.26 -16.36
C TYR A 480 -18.19 9.51 -17.51
N TYR A 481 -18.29 8.73 -18.57
CA TYR A 481 -17.52 8.90 -19.80
C TYR A 481 -18.34 8.45 -21.02
N GLY A 482 -17.86 8.75 -22.21
CA GLY A 482 -18.49 8.38 -23.48
C GLY A 482 -17.99 7.05 -24.02
N ALA A 483 -18.59 5.93 -23.61
CA ALA A 483 -18.15 4.59 -24.02
C ALA A 483 -18.37 4.30 -25.52
N ASP A 484 -17.58 3.41 -26.11
CA ASP A 484 -17.62 3.00 -27.53
C ASP A 484 -17.51 4.21 -28.48
N LEU A 485 -16.60 5.15 -28.14
CA LEU A 485 -16.44 6.45 -28.80
C LEU A 485 -17.74 7.25 -29.02
N LYS A 486 -18.77 7.02 -28.20
CA LYS A 486 -20.03 7.78 -28.24
C LYS A 486 -20.02 8.90 -27.22
N ASP A 487 -20.73 9.99 -27.49
CA ASP A 487 -20.77 11.14 -26.59
C ASP A 487 -21.77 10.98 -25.41
N THR A 488 -22.43 9.82 -25.31
CA THR A 488 -23.46 9.58 -24.30
C THR A 488 -22.82 9.10 -23.00
N ALA A 489 -23.15 9.75 -21.90
CA ALA A 489 -22.62 9.44 -20.57
C ALA A 489 -22.98 8.01 -20.13
N VAL A 490 -21.96 7.19 -19.89
CA VAL A 490 -22.02 5.87 -19.24
C VAL A 490 -21.36 5.97 -17.87
N ALA A 491 -22.03 5.42 -16.86
CA ALA A 491 -21.58 5.48 -15.48
C ALA A 491 -20.56 4.38 -15.14
N TYR A 492 -19.65 4.70 -14.23
CA TYR A 492 -18.74 3.77 -13.56
C TYR A 492 -18.41 4.30 -12.17
N THR A 493 -17.80 3.48 -11.32
CA THR A 493 -17.21 3.94 -10.07
C THR A 493 -15.79 4.42 -10.36
N ARG A 494 -15.51 5.70 -10.16
CA ARG A 494 -14.17 6.28 -10.41
C ARG A 494 -13.22 6.11 -9.23
N GLY A 495 -13.77 5.85 -8.05
CA GLY A 495 -13.09 5.72 -6.76
C GLY A 495 -14.12 5.70 -5.62
N GLY A 496 -13.67 5.88 -4.39
CA GLY A 496 -14.55 5.98 -3.23
C GLY A 496 -13.78 6.02 -1.92
N THR A 497 -14.49 6.28 -0.83
CA THR A 497 -13.89 6.38 0.51
C THR A 497 -14.55 5.42 1.50
N LEU A 498 -13.76 4.89 2.45
CA LEU A 498 -14.32 4.22 3.61
C LEU A 498 -15.05 5.27 4.46
N SER A 499 -16.29 4.98 4.86
CA SER A 499 -17.15 5.88 5.62
C SER A 499 -17.26 5.46 7.09
N ARG A 500 -17.40 4.16 7.35
CA ARG A 500 -17.41 3.62 8.71
C ARG A 500 -17.03 2.15 8.78
N ILE A 501 -16.60 1.72 9.96
CA ILE A 501 -16.43 0.32 10.35
C ILE A 501 -17.31 0.09 11.58
N ASP A 502 -18.21 -0.88 11.49
CA ASP A 502 -19.09 -1.32 12.57
C ASP A 502 -18.57 -2.66 13.12
N TYR A 503 -18.35 -2.79 14.42
CA TYR A 503 -17.83 -4.01 15.05
C TYR A 503 -18.43 -4.26 16.45
N GLY A 504 -18.04 -5.37 17.09
CA GLY A 504 -18.65 -5.86 18.33
C GLY A 504 -19.98 -6.58 18.14
N MET A 505 -20.42 -6.71 16.89
CA MET A 505 -21.65 -7.39 16.53
C MET A 505 -21.42 -8.90 16.44
N THR A 506 -22.50 -9.65 16.29
CA THR A 506 -22.46 -11.03 15.78
C THR A 506 -23.07 -11.08 14.39
N ALA A 507 -22.85 -12.16 13.64
CA ALA A 507 -23.45 -12.38 12.32
C ALA A 507 -24.99 -12.26 12.32
N THR A 508 -25.63 -12.51 13.48
CA THR A 508 -27.09 -12.43 13.64
C THR A 508 -27.59 -11.04 14.05
N THR A 509 -26.70 -10.14 14.46
CA THR A 509 -27.07 -8.81 15.00
C THR A 509 -26.59 -7.64 14.13
N ILE A 510 -25.99 -7.91 12.96
CA ILE A 510 -25.47 -6.87 12.04
C ILE A 510 -26.51 -5.78 11.74
N TYR A 511 -27.79 -6.15 11.59
CA TYR A 511 -28.88 -5.21 11.28
C TYR A 511 -29.87 -5.01 12.44
N SER A 512 -29.58 -5.46 13.66
CA SER A 512 -30.51 -5.41 14.79
C SER A 512 -30.58 -4.07 15.53
N GLY A 513 -29.69 -3.13 15.24
CA GLY A 513 -29.63 -1.83 15.91
C GLY A 513 -28.38 -1.03 15.53
N THR A 514 -28.01 -0.05 16.34
CA THR A 514 -26.72 0.64 16.21
C THR A 514 -25.59 -0.32 16.60
N ALA A 515 -24.49 -0.30 15.84
CA ALA A 515 -23.33 -1.13 16.13
C ALA A 515 -22.77 -0.83 17.54
N PRO A 516 -22.38 -1.85 18.32
CA PRO A 516 -21.79 -1.68 19.64
C PRO A 516 -20.54 -0.80 19.62
N GLU A 517 -19.67 -0.97 18.63
CA GLU A 517 -18.54 -0.09 18.41
C GLU A 517 -18.44 0.35 16.95
N GLN A 518 -17.95 1.57 16.74
CA GLN A 518 -17.85 2.17 15.41
C GLN A 518 -16.58 3.01 15.24
N VAL A 519 -15.98 2.95 14.06
CA VAL A 519 -14.96 3.90 13.59
C VAL A 519 -15.54 4.68 12.41
N VAL A 520 -15.65 6.00 12.53
CA VAL A 520 -16.24 6.88 11.50
C VAL A 520 -15.14 7.68 10.81
N PHE A 521 -15.15 7.68 9.48
CA PHE A 521 -14.21 8.38 8.62
C PHE A 521 -14.94 9.56 7.96
N ASP A 522 -14.54 10.78 8.32
CA ASP A 522 -15.11 11.98 7.73
C ASP A 522 -14.34 12.38 6.46
N ALA A 523 -14.91 12.04 5.31
CA ALA A 523 -14.44 12.46 4.00
C ALA A 523 -15.43 13.40 3.30
N SER A 524 -16.18 14.21 4.07
CA SER A 524 -17.14 15.14 3.49
C SER A 524 -16.48 16.29 2.73
N ALA A 525 -15.24 16.63 3.08
CA ALA A 525 -14.49 17.72 2.47
C ALA A 525 -13.90 17.33 1.11
N GLU A 526 -13.80 18.34 0.26
CA GLU A 526 -13.23 18.23 -1.08
C GLU A 526 -11.73 18.54 -1.08
N ARG A 527 -11.02 18.14 -2.14
CA ARG A 527 -9.62 18.49 -2.47
C ARG A 527 -9.49 19.93 -2.98
N CYS A 528 -10.15 20.85 -2.28
CA CYS A 528 -10.07 22.28 -2.49
C CYS A 528 -9.99 23.00 -1.14
N ILE A 529 -9.43 24.21 -1.15
CA ILE A 529 -9.29 25.03 0.05
C ILE A 529 -10.39 26.07 0.07
N ALA A 530 -11.37 25.90 0.97
CA ALA A 530 -12.43 26.87 1.17
C ALA A 530 -11.84 28.28 1.44
N GLY A 531 -12.39 29.28 0.77
CA GLY A 531 -11.93 30.67 0.80
C GLY A 531 -10.75 30.99 -0.13
N THR A 532 -10.13 29.99 -0.77
CA THR A 532 -8.95 30.19 -1.61
C THR A 532 -9.10 29.50 -2.98
N PRO A 533 -9.11 30.25 -4.10
CA PRO A 533 -9.28 31.70 -4.22
C PRO A 533 -10.56 32.22 -3.53
N SER A 534 -10.64 33.53 -3.31
CA SER A 534 -11.83 34.17 -2.74
C SER A 534 -13.11 33.75 -3.49
N GLY A 535 -14.16 33.41 -2.73
CA GLY A 535 -15.44 32.90 -3.25
C GLY A 535 -15.51 31.37 -3.42
N ASN A 536 -14.39 30.64 -3.27
CA ASN A 536 -14.40 29.18 -3.25
C ASN A 536 -15.07 28.67 -1.97
N THR A 537 -16.19 27.97 -2.09
CA THR A 537 -16.87 27.28 -0.98
C THR A 537 -16.72 25.77 -1.05
N CYS A 538 -16.00 25.26 -2.05
CA CYS A 538 -15.89 23.83 -2.32
C CYS A 538 -17.24 23.15 -2.61
N ALA A 539 -18.26 23.92 -3.01
CA ALA A 539 -19.56 23.36 -3.31
C ALA A 539 -19.53 22.60 -4.64
N ASP A 540 -20.33 21.53 -4.76
CA ASP A 540 -20.44 20.74 -5.99
C ASP A 540 -20.88 21.59 -7.20
N SER A 541 -21.76 22.56 -6.98
CA SER A 541 -22.17 23.53 -8.01
C SER A 541 -21.03 24.43 -8.52
N GLN A 542 -19.93 24.52 -7.78
CA GLN A 542 -18.72 25.22 -8.20
C GLN A 542 -17.74 24.31 -8.93
N PHE A 543 -17.92 22.99 -8.95
CA PHE A 543 -17.05 22.04 -9.66
C PHE A 543 -17.28 22.13 -11.18
N THR A 544 -16.73 23.19 -11.77
CA THR A 544 -16.90 23.53 -13.18
C THR A 544 -15.59 23.99 -13.77
N ALA A 545 -15.45 23.87 -15.09
CA ALA A 545 -14.28 24.37 -15.80
C ALA A 545 -13.99 25.87 -15.61
N ALA A 546 -14.99 26.68 -15.25
CA ALA A 546 -14.78 28.11 -14.98
C ALA A 546 -14.08 28.36 -13.63
N ASN A 547 -14.23 27.43 -12.68
CA ASN A 547 -13.69 27.50 -11.34
C ASN A 547 -12.56 26.50 -11.12
N ALA A 548 -11.91 26.03 -12.20
CA ALA A 548 -10.94 24.95 -12.08
C ALA A 548 -9.76 25.26 -11.15
N ALA A 549 -9.42 26.55 -11.01
CA ALA A 549 -8.48 27.06 -10.02
C ALA A 549 -8.78 26.64 -8.57
N TYR A 550 -10.01 26.24 -8.25
CA TYR A 550 -10.43 25.87 -6.91
C TYR A 550 -9.96 24.46 -6.54
N TRP A 551 -9.76 23.58 -7.52
CA TRP A 551 -9.26 22.21 -7.34
C TRP A 551 -7.89 22.03 -8.01
N PRO A 552 -6.80 22.32 -7.30
CA PRO A 552 -5.45 22.31 -7.86
C PRO A 552 -5.01 20.97 -8.47
N ASP A 553 -5.43 19.86 -7.87
CA ASP A 553 -4.93 18.51 -8.15
C ASP A 553 -6.01 17.54 -8.67
N VAL A 554 -7.16 18.07 -9.07
CA VAL A 554 -8.27 17.29 -9.65
C VAL A 554 -8.40 17.65 -11.13
N PRO A 555 -8.41 16.66 -12.05
CA PRO A 555 -8.48 16.91 -13.49
C PRO A 555 -9.92 17.22 -13.95
N ILE A 556 -10.34 18.48 -13.82
CA ILE A 556 -11.73 18.89 -14.08
C ILE A 556 -12.17 18.67 -15.54
N ASP A 557 -11.25 18.75 -16.50
CA ASP A 557 -11.50 18.45 -17.91
C ASP A 557 -11.88 16.99 -18.17
N LEU A 558 -11.49 16.07 -17.28
CA LEU A 558 -11.85 14.66 -17.39
C LEU A 558 -13.29 14.38 -16.90
N ASN A 559 -13.94 15.32 -16.22
CA ASN A 559 -15.28 15.11 -15.66
C ASN A 559 -16.39 15.22 -16.72
N CYS A 560 -17.13 14.13 -16.94
CA CYS A 560 -18.43 14.19 -17.61
C CYS A 560 -19.60 14.19 -16.60
N ALA A 561 -20.64 14.96 -16.91
CA ALA A 561 -21.85 15.03 -16.10
C ALA A 561 -22.83 13.89 -16.43
N SER A 562 -23.59 13.46 -15.42
CA SER A 562 -24.68 12.49 -15.59
C SER A 562 -25.68 12.96 -16.64
N GLY A 563 -26.11 12.05 -17.52
CA GLY A 563 -27.07 12.34 -18.60
C GLY A 563 -26.54 13.24 -19.73
N SER A 564 -25.24 13.56 -19.75
CA SER A 564 -24.62 14.31 -20.84
C SER A 564 -24.66 13.52 -22.15
N SER A 565 -24.88 14.24 -23.25
CA SER A 565 -24.78 13.75 -24.64
C SER A 565 -23.59 14.38 -25.38
N ASN A 566 -22.65 14.98 -24.64
CA ASN A 566 -21.45 15.63 -25.17
C ASN A 566 -20.21 15.22 -24.35
N CYS A 567 -20.14 13.96 -23.86
CA CYS A 567 -18.94 13.44 -23.21
C CYS A 567 -17.87 13.19 -24.27
N THR A 568 -16.77 13.92 -24.22
CA THR A 568 -15.67 13.80 -25.20
C THR A 568 -14.46 13.03 -24.65
N ASN A 569 -14.60 12.46 -23.44
CA ASN A 569 -13.64 11.55 -22.84
C ASN A 569 -14.19 10.14 -23.05
N HIS A 570 -13.45 9.27 -23.72
CA HIS A 570 -13.94 7.97 -24.19
C HIS A 570 -13.26 6.77 -23.52
N GLY A 571 -12.91 6.93 -22.25
CA GLY A 571 -12.46 5.86 -21.36
C GLY A 571 -12.67 6.25 -19.91
N PRO A 572 -12.67 5.28 -18.97
CA PRO A 572 -12.71 5.58 -17.55
C PRO A 572 -11.47 6.36 -17.11
N SER A 573 -11.61 7.16 -16.06
CA SER A 573 -10.51 7.89 -15.43
C SER A 573 -10.68 7.86 -13.92
N PHE A 574 -9.62 7.54 -13.18
CA PHE A 574 -9.66 7.29 -11.75
C PHE A 574 -9.01 8.46 -11.00
N TRP A 575 -9.79 9.12 -10.15
CA TRP A 575 -9.34 10.24 -9.33
C TRP A 575 -10.41 10.53 -8.28
N SER A 576 -10.02 11.02 -7.11
CA SER A 576 -10.94 11.40 -6.05
C SER A 576 -11.05 12.92 -5.97
N ARG A 577 -12.22 13.38 -5.52
CA ARG A 577 -12.42 14.75 -5.05
C ARG A 577 -12.36 14.85 -3.54
N LYS A 578 -12.27 13.73 -2.82
CA LYS A 578 -12.40 13.68 -1.36
C LYS A 578 -11.05 13.67 -0.67
N ARG A 579 -11.03 14.21 0.54
CA ARG A 579 -9.93 14.09 1.49
C ARG A 579 -10.47 13.72 2.87
N LEU A 580 -9.69 12.97 3.64
CA LEU A 580 -10.05 12.58 5.01
C LEU A 580 -9.74 13.74 5.96
N THR A 581 -10.74 14.26 6.66
CA THR A 581 -10.57 15.37 7.61
C THR A 581 -10.51 14.89 9.06
N SER A 582 -11.20 13.79 9.38
CA SER A 582 -11.08 13.19 10.70
C SER A 582 -11.47 11.71 10.75
N ILE A 583 -10.93 11.00 11.75
CA ILE A 583 -11.42 9.70 12.20
C ILE A 583 -11.97 9.86 13.62
N THR A 584 -13.17 9.35 13.88
CA THR A 584 -13.78 9.36 15.22
C THR A 584 -14.13 7.95 15.65
N THR A 585 -13.67 7.52 16.82
CA THR A 585 -14.00 6.22 17.41
C THR A 585 -15.15 6.36 18.40
N GLN A 586 -16.06 5.38 18.43
CA GLN A 586 -17.32 5.46 19.16
C GLN A 586 -17.71 4.10 19.72
N ILE A 587 -18.43 4.11 20.85
CA ILE A 587 -19.03 2.93 21.48
C ILE A 587 -20.49 3.19 21.86
N GLN A 588 -21.30 2.14 22.02
CA GLN A 588 -22.57 2.18 22.72
C GLN A 588 -22.36 1.86 24.18
N THR A 589 -22.98 2.65 25.06
CA THR A 589 -23.12 2.29 26.47
C THR A 589 -24.44 2.80 27.00
N GLY A 590 -25.22 1.91 27.61
CA GLY A 590 -26.56 2.22 28.11
C GLY A 590 -27.51 2.67 27.00
N GLY A 591 -27.37 2.10 25.79
CA GLY A 591 -28.16 2.47 24.61
C GLY A 591 -27.85 3.85 24.01
N VAL A 592 -26.75 4.49 24.40
CA VAL A 592 -26.33 5.81 23.88
C VAL A 592 -24.94 5.73 23.27
N THR A 593 -24.79 6.32 22.09
CA THR A 593 -23.50 6.44 21.40
C THR A 593 -22.61 7.47 22.10
N LYS A 594 -21.40 7.07 22.46
CA LYS A 594 -20.36 7.91 23.06
C LYS A 594 -19.15 7.95 22.14
N GLN A 595 -18.62 9.15 21.90
CA GLN A 595 -17.37 9.33 21.18
C GLN A 595 -16.19 9.15 22.13
N VAL A 596 -15.12 8.51 21.66
CA VAL A 596 -13.98 8.10 22.49
C VAL A 596 -12.75 8.93 22.15
N ASP A 597 -12.27 8.85 20.91
CA ASP A 597 -11.16 9.64 20.39
C ASP A 597 -11.51 10.22 19.02
N LYS A 598 -11.03 11.43 18.73
CA LYS A 598 -11.08 12.05 17.41
C LYS A 598 -9.68 12.41 16.95
N TYR A 599 -9.32 11.98 15.74
CA TYR A 599 -8.08 12.31 15.06
C TYR A 599 -8.41 13.27 13.93
N SER A 600 -7.89 14.50 13.98
CA SER A 600 -8.13 15.54 12.98
C SER A 600 -6.89 15.73 12.10
N PHE A 601 -7.12 15.87 10.80
CA PHE A 601 -6.06 16.01 9.79
C PHE A 601 -6.08 17.41 9.20
N THR A 602 -4.92 18.06 9.19
CA THR A 602 -4.72 19.32 8.48
C THR A 602 -3.93 19.04 7.22
N GLN A 603 -4.42 19.52 6.07
CA GLN A 603 -3.78 19.30 4.78
C GLN A 603 -3.72 20.59 3.97
N SER A 604 -2.65 20.71 3.18
CA SER A 604 -2.40 21.83 2.29
C SER A 604 -1.97 21.36 0.89
N PHE A 605 -1.73 22.32 0.00
CA PHE A 605 -1.14 22.12 -1.33
C PHE A 605 0.18 22.90 -1.37
N PRO A 606 1.34 22.24 -1.16
CA PRO A 606 2.64 22.89 -1.24
C PRO A 606 2.89 23.49 -2.63
N ASP A 607 3.62 24.61 -2.70
CA ASP A 607 4.07 25.15 -4.00
C ASP A 607 5.25 24.34 -4.50
N GLY A 608 5.01 23.61 -5.59
CA GLY A 608 5.86 22.54 -6.10
C GLY A 608 7.01 22.93 -7.03
N GLY A 609 7.09 24.20 -7.44
CA GLY A 609 7.90 24.55 -8.61
C GLY A 609 7.23 24.12 -9.92
N ASP A 610 7.90 23.33 -10.77
CA ASP A 610 7.47 23.03 -12.15
C ASP A 610 6.46 21.86 -12.30
N HIS A 611 5.77 21.45 -11.23
CA HIS A 611 4.72 20.41 -11.25
C HIS A 611 3.38 20.95 -10.71
N ALA A 612 2.27 20.25 -10.99
CA ALA A 612 1.02 20.60 -10.34
C ALA A 612 1.08 20.30 -8.84
N PRO A 613 0.49 21.18 -8.01
CA PRO A 613 0.32 20.92 -6.58
C PRO A 613 -0.36 19.58 -6.29
N THR A 614 0.12 18.85 -5.27
CA THR A 614 -0.49 17.63 -4.72
C THR A 614 -0.90 17.84 -3.27
N LEU A 615 -1.91 17.11 -2.79
CA LEU A 615 -2.36 17.21 -1.39
C LEU A 615 -1.27 16.67 -0.46
N TRP A 616 -0.95 17.42 0.60
CA TRP A 616 0.04 17.07 1.63
C TRP A 616 -0.60 17.03 3.01
N LEU A 617 -0.17 16.10 3.87
CA LEU A 617 -0.61 16.01 5.27
C LEU A 617 0.31 16.87 6.14
N ASP A 618 -0.17 18.03 6.59
CA ASP A 618 0.58 18.96 7.43
C ASP A 618 0.71 18.42 8.86
N SER A 619 -0.41 17.94 9.44
CA SER A 619 -0.45 17.48 10.83
C SER A 619 -1.60 16.53 11.17
N ILE A 620 -1.40 15.77 12.26
CA ILE A 620 -2.40 14.93 12.92
C ILE A 620 -2.57 15.44 14.36
N GLN A 621 -3.79 15.73 14.78
CA GLN A 621 -4.11 16.07 16.17
C GLN A 621 -5.12 15.08 16.76
N ARG A 622 -4.78 14.50 17.91
CA ARG A 622 -5.70 13.65 18.67
C ARG A 622 -6.45 14.47 19.72
N THR A 623 -7.75 14.22 19.85
CA THR A 623 -8.61 14.74 20.91
C THR A 623 -9.29 13.58 21.61
N GLY A 624 -9.02 13.42 22.91
CA GLY A 624 -9.79 12.51 23.76
C GLY A 624 -11.16 13.12 24.02
N LEU A 625 -12.22 12.41 23.64
CA LEU A 625 -13.63 12.80 23.78
C LEU A 625 -14.36 12.01 24.87
N ASP A 626 -13.75 10.91 25.30
CA ASP A 626 -14.26 10.03 26.34
C ASP A 626 -14.40 10.72 27.70
N THR A 627 -15.59 10.63 28.28
CA THR A 627 -15.92 11.13 29.63
C THR A 627 -16.32 10.01 30.60
N LEU A 628 -16.28 8.75 30.16
CA LEU A 628 -16.71 7.60 30.98
C LEU A 628 -15.72 7.29 32.10
N GLY A 629 -14.43 7.55 31.87
CA GLY A 629 -13.37 7.49 32.87
C GLY A 629 -13.35 8.64 33.90
N GLY A 630 -14.30 9.59 33.85
CA GLY A 630 -14.42 10.69 34.81
C GLY A 630 -13.88 12.05 34.34
N ALA A 631 -13.47 12.16 33.07
CA ALA A 631 -13.06 13.45 32.49
C ALA A 631 -14.22 14.46 32.43
N SER A 632 -13.94 15.74 32.69
CA SER A 632 -14.94 16.82 32.68
C SER A 632 -15.25 17.37 31.28
N GLY A 633 -14.51 16.95 30.25
CA GLY A 633 -14.67 17.37 28.86
C GLY A 633 -13.54 16.87 27.96
N SER A 634 -13.60 17.25 26.69
CA SER A 634 -12.61 16.85 25.69
C SER A 634 -11.26 17.54 25.88
N THR A 635 -10.16 16.82 25.62
CA THR A 635 -8.79 17.37 25.69
C THR A 635 -7.99 16.96 24.44
N SER A 636 -7.26 17.92 23.84
CA SER A 636 -6.41 17.67 22.68
C SER A 636 -4.95 17.50 23.05
N THR A 637 -4.27 16.55 22.40
CA THR A 637 -2.80 16.47 22.39
C THR A 637 -2.23 17.60 21.50
N PRO A 638 -0.96 17.99 21.70
CA PRO A 638 -0.22 18.71 20.67
C PRO A 638 -0.21 17.92 19.37
N ALA A 639 -0.27 18.59 18.23
CA ALA A 639 -0.29 17.92 16.94
C ALA A 639 1.07 17.32 16.59
N VAL A 640 1.07 16.16 15.93
CA VAL A 640 2.22 15.65 15.18
C VAL A 640 2.28 16.42 13.86
N ASN A 641 3.43 16.97 13.50
CA ASN A 641 3.60 17.79 12.28
C ASN A 641 4.61 17.17 11.32
N PHE A 642 4.40 17.34 10.01
CA PHE A 642 5.24 16.79 8.95
C PHE A 642 5.94 17.86 8.09
N ASP A 643 5.88 19.12 8.53
CA ASP A 643 6.26 20.28 7.73
C ASP A 643 7.69 20.81 8.01
N PRO A 644 8.34 21.42 7.00
CA PRO A 644 7.88 21.53 5.61
C PRO A 644 8.17 20.23 4.82
N PRO A 645 7.41 19.94 3.75
CA PRO A 645 7.74 18.84 2.86
C PRO A 645 9.07 19.08 2.13
N LEU A 646 9.80 17.99 1.87
CA LEU A 646 10.98 17.99 1.00
C LEU A 646 10.61 17.57 -0.41
N GLN A 647 10.75 18.49 -1.35
CA GLN A 647 10.49 18.26 -2.76
C GLN A 647 11.72 17.68 -3.46
N LEU A 648 11.57 16.49 -4.03
CA LEU A 648 12.60 15.85 -4.86
C LEU A 648 12.01 15.45 -6.22
N PRO A 649 12.75 15.66 -7.33
CA PRO A 649 12.32 15.24 -8.66
C PRO A 649 12.37 13.72 -8.77
N ASN A 650 11.37 13.10 -9.39
CA ASN A 650 11.42 11.68 -9.71
C ASN A 650 12.13 11.42 -11.03
N ARG A 651 11.97 12.28 -12.04
CA ARG A 651 12.57 12.06 -13.36
C ARG A 651 14.01 12.60 -13.41
N VAL A 652 14.93 11.78 -13.94
CA VAL A 652 16.36 12.13 -14.07
C VAL A 652 16.59 13.24 -15.11
N GLY A 653 15.77 13.29 -16.16
CA GLY A 653 15.86 14.29 -17.23
C GLY A 653 16.81 13.87 -18.36
N THR A 654 16.93 12.56 -18.62
CA THR A 654 17.69 12.01 -19.76
C THR A 654 17.05 12.36 -21.10
N ILE A 655 15.72 12.52 -21.14
CA ILE A 655 14.97 13.08 -22.27
C ILE A 655 14.87 14.61 -22.07
N PRO A 656 15.47 15.45 -22.94
CA PRO A 656 15.45 16.90 -22.77
C PRO A 656 14.05 17.50 -22.78
N GLN A 657 13.82 18.59 -22.04
CA GLN A 657 12.55 19.38 -22.01
C GLN A 657 11.35 18.70 -21.34
N MET A 658 11.52 17.50 -20.79
CA MET A 658 10.49 16.83 -19.98
C MET A 658 10.45 17.37 -18.55
N PRO A 659 9.27 17.44 -17.90
CA PRO A 659 9.16 17.89 -16.52
C PRO A 659 9.85 16.92 -15.58
N LEU A 660 10.52 17.43 -14.55
CA LEU A 660 11.30 16.61 -13.60
C LEU A 660 10.44 15.80 -12.60
N MET A 661 9.12 15.99 -12.58
CA MET A 661 8.16 15.28 -11.71
C MET A 661 8.54 15.38 -10.22
N TYR A 662 8.46 16.56 -9.65
CA TYR A 662 8.71 16.72 -8.21
C TYR A 662 7.57 16.09 -7.41
N HIS A 663 7.93 15.44 -6.31
CA HIS A 663 6.99 14.88 -5.33
C HIS A 663 7.46 15.21 -3.92
N ASP A 664 6.49 15.42 -3.02
CA ASP A 664 6.74 15.74 -1.62
C ASP A 664 7.12 14.49 -0.81
N ARG A 665 8.10 14.64 0.08
CA ARG A 665 8.54 13.60 1.02
C ARG A 665 8.68 14.16 2.42
N ILE A 666 8.41 13.33 3.43
CA ILE A 666 8.63 13.68 4.83
C ILE A 666 10.13 13.87 5.06
N GLN A 667 10.51 15.07 5.49
CA GLN A 667 11.86 15.37 5.96
C GLN A 667 11.91 15.59 7.47
N THR A 668 10.91 16.22 8.06
CA THR A 668 10.86 16.46 9.51
C THR A 668 9.54 15.92 10.07
N VAL A 669 9.60 15.20 11.17
CA VAL A 669 8.44 14.85 12.00
C VAL A 669 8.61 15.51 13.35
N THR A 670 7.68 16.37 13.75
CA THR A 670 7.59 16.83 15.15
C THR A 670 6.54 15.99 15.85
N SER A 671 6.95 15.23 16.86
CA SER A 671 6.06 14.40 17.69
C SER A 671 5.17 15.21 18.65
N GLU A 672 4.17 14.56 19.26
CA GLU A 672 3.28 15.18 20.25
C GLU A 672 4.03 15.75 21.47
N THR A 673 5.19 15.17 21.82
CA THR A 673 6.04 15.65 22.91
C THR A 673 6.97 16.80 22.50
N GLY A 674 7.07 17.09 21.21
CA GLY A 674 7.91 18.15 20.65
C GLY A 674 9.29 17.69 20.16
N ALA A 675 9.63 16.39 20.29
CA ALA A 675 10.86 15.86 19.69
C ALA A 675 10.79 15.92 18.15
N GLN A 676 11.89 16.31 17.50
CA GLN A 676 12.02 16.43 16.06
C GLN A 676 12.82 15.25 15.50
N THR A 677 12.22 14.50 14.57
CA THR A 677 12.89 13.48 13.78
C THR A 677 13.16 14.03 12.38
N THR A 678 14.43 14.15 11.99
CA THR A 678 14.87 14.61 10.67
C THR A 678 15.36 13.44 9.83
N VAL A 679 14.86 13.32 8.60
CA VAL A 679 15.18 12.28 7.62
C VAL A 679 16.04 12.88 6.52
N THR A 680 17.19 12.27 6.27
CA THR A 680 18.09 12.66 5.18
C THR A 680 18.01 11.63 4.06
N TYR A 681 17.61 12.09 2.88
CA TYR A 681 17.63 11.32 1.64
C TYR A 681 18.91 11.58 0.86
N ASP A 682 19.38 10.58 0.14
CA ASP A 682 20.54 10.73 -0.74
C ASP A 682 20.25 11.58 -1.99
N ARG A 683 21.31 11.84 -2.76
CA ARG A 683 21.22 12.40 -4.11
C ARG A 683 21.82 11.38 -5.08
N PRO A 684 21.00 10.53 -5.71
CA PRO A 684 21.50 9.51 -6.62
C PRO A 684 22.29 10.11 -7.79
N ASN A 685 23.46 9.55 -8.11
CA ASN A 685 24.19 9.92 -9.32
C ASN A 685 23.71 9.06 -10.51
N CYS A 686 22.93 9.66 -11.39
CA CYS A 686 22.31 8.99 -12.54
C CYS A 686 22.89 9.45 -13.88
N SER A 687 24.06 10.11 -13.86
CA SER A 687 24.66 10.75 -15.04
C SER A 687 25.09 9.79 -16.15
N SER A 688 25.29 8.50 -15.83
CA SER A 688 25.64 7.46 -16.80
C SER A 688 24.43 6.73 -17.39
N ALA A 689 23.21 7.03 -16.95
CA ALA A 689 22.00 6.47 -17.53
C ALA A 689 21.84 6.95 -18.99
N PRO A 690 21.77 6.05 -19.98
CA PRO A 690 21.65 6.44 -21.38
C PRO A 690 20.24 6.95 -21.66
N ALA A 691 20.15 8.04 -22.43
CA ALA A 691 18.88 8.44 -23.03
C ALA A 691 18.49 7.44 -24.15
N SER A 692 17.18 7.31 -24.39
CA SER A 692 16.68 6.64 -25.60
C SER A 692 17.27 7.28 -26.85
N ASP A 693 17.66 6.47 -27.84
CA ASP A 693 18.03 6.99 -29.17
C ASP A 693 16.77 7.03 -30.08
N PRO A 694 16.25 8.22 -30.43
CA PRO A 694 15.08 8.33 -31.30
C PRO A 694 15.28 7.77 -32.71
N ASN A 695 16.52 7.50 -33.13
CA ASN A 695 16.83 6.92 -34.44
C ASN A 695 17.02 5.40 -34.41
N ASP A 696 17.06 4.79 -33.22
CA ASP A 696 17.13 3.34 -33.04
C ASP A 696 15.76 2.82 -32.58
N PRO A 697 14.95 2.22 -33.48
CA PRO A 697 13.65 1.67 -33.10
C PRO A 697 13.74 0.47 -32.13
N THR A 698 14.94 -0.12 -31.96
CA THR A 698 15.16 -1.24 -31.04
C THR A 698 15.70 -0.81 -29.68
N ASP A 699 16.16 0.44 -29.57
CA ASP A 699 16.78 1.08 -28.40
C ASP A 699 17.81 0.16 -27.69
N ALA A 700 18.63 -0.54 -28.50
CA ALA A 700 19.38 -1.70 -28.03
C ALA A 700 20.43 -1.34 -26.96
N ALA A 701 21.03 -0.17 -27.06
CA ALA A 701 22.02 0.32 -26.10
C ALA A 701 21.39 0.59 -24.73
N ALA A 702 20.26 1.31 -24.69
CA ALA A 702 19.56 1.60 -23.45
C ALA A 702 19.01 0.33 -22.80
N ARG A 703 18.46 -0.60 -23.60
CA ARG A 703 18.02 -1.93 -23.11
C ARG A 703 19.16 -2.75 -22.52
N THR A 704 20.32 -2.76 -23.18
CA THR A 704 21.50 -3.48 -22.68
C THR A 704 21.94 -2.90 -21.35
N PHE A 705 22.02 -1.57 -21.25
CA PHE A 705 22.38 -0.89 -20.01
C PHE A 705 21.37 -1.19 -18.88
N ALA A 706 20.07 -1.08 -19.16
CA ALA A 706 19.00 -1.39 -18.22
C ALA A 706 19.14 -2.80 -17.62
N SER A 707 19.44 -3.80 -18.45
CA SER A 707 19.62 -5.19 -17.99
C SER A 707 20.81 -5.41 -17.05
N THR A 708 21.79 -4.49 -17.06
CA THR A 708 22.95 -4.52 -16.18
C THR A 708 23.00 -3.33 -15.23
N ASN A 709 21.86 -2.67 -15.01
CA ASN A 709 21.79 -1.43 -14.25
C ASN A 709 22.24 -1.64 -12.79
N THR A 710 23.16 -0.79 -12.34
CA THR A 710 23.66 -0.75 -10.96
C THR A 710 23.46 0.63 -10.31
N LEU A 711 22.76 1.54 -10.99
CA LEU A 711 22.51 2.88 -10.49
C LEU A 711 21.32 2.89 -9.52
N SER A 712 21.26 3.93 -8.68
CA SER A 712 20.07 4.23 -7.86
C SER A 712 19.03 5.03 -8.67
N CYS A 713 18.85 4.65 -9.94
CA CYS A 713 17.76 5.04 -10.81
C CYS A 713 17.29 3.84 -11.60
N PHE A 714 16.05 3.89 -12.09
CA PHE A 714 15.42 2.80 -12.80
C PHE A 714 14.83 3.24 -14.13
N PRO A 715 14.88 2.37 -15.14
CA PRO A 715 14.31 2.62 -16.45
C PRO A 715 12.81 2.35 -16.44
N VAL A 716 12.05 3.15 -17.19
CA VAL A 716 10.65 2.88 -17.54
C VAL A 716 10.45 3.13 -19.03
N TYR A 717 9.76 2.21 -19.70
CA TYR A 717 9.35 2.39 -21.09
C TYR A 717 7.92 2.91 -21.16
N TRP A 718 7.73 3.92 -21.99
CA TRP A 718 6.41 4.45 -22.31
C TRP A 718 6.39 5.04 -23.72
N THR A 719 5.20 5.30 -24.27
CA THR A 719 5.06 5.96 -25.57
C THR A 719 4.39 7.32 -25.38
N PRO A 720 5.13 8.44 -25.46
CA PRO A 720 4.52 9.75 -25.47
C PRO A 720 3.55 9.90 -26.64
N TYR A 721 2.45 10.61 -26.42
CA TYR A 721 1.42 10.77 -27.46
C TYR A 721 2.02 11.35 -28.76
N GLY A 722 1.73 10.70 -29.89
CA GLY A 722 2.23 11.08 -31.21
C GLY A 722 3.64 10.59 -31.54
N GLN A 723 4.32 9.88 -30.63
CA GLN A 723 5.60 9.21 -30.92
C GLN A 723 5.38 7.85 -31.60
N PRO A 724 6.23 7.47 -32.57
CA PRO A 724 6.04 6.24 -33.35
C PRO A 724 6.48 4.96 -32.62
N ALA A 725 7.24 5.08 -31.53
CA ALA A 725 7.79 3.97 -30.77
C ALA A 725 7.92 4.32 -29.27
N PRO A 726 7.95 3.32 -28.37
CA PRO A 726 8.30 3.51 -26.97
C PRO A 726 9.68 4.14 -26.79
N MET A 727 9.82 4.90 -25.71
CA MET A 727 11.05 5.53 -25.25
C MET A 727 11.31 5.12 -23.80
N MET A 728 12.55 4.79 -23.49
CA MET A 728 13.06 4.61 -22.13
C MET A 728 13.36 5.97 -21.50
N ASP A 729 12.74 6.20 -20.34
CA ASP A 729 13.03 7.29 -19.43
C ASP A 729 13.61 6.74 -18.12
N TRP A 730 14.22 7.60 -17.32
CA TRP A 730 14.92 7.22 -16.09
C TRP A 730 14.39 7.98 -14.89
N PHE A 731 14.19 7.24 -13.80
CA PHE A 731 13.60 7.73 -12.56
C PHE A 731 14.51 7.48 -11.36
N TYR A 732 14.55 8.42 -10.42
CA TYR A 732 15.35 8.32 -9.21
C TYR A 732 14.74 7.35 -8.21
N LYS A 733 15.60 6.53 -7.58
CA LYS A 733 15.29 5.83 -6.35
C LYS A 733 16.05 6.49 -5.21
N TYR A 734 15.34 7.19 -4.34
CA TYR A 734 15.93 7.85 -3.18
C TYR A 734 16.05 6.85 -2.02
N LYS A 735 17.19 6.90 -1.33
CA LYS A 735 17.40 6.11 -0.11
C LYS A 735 17.67 7.02 1.07
N VAL A 736 17.16 6.64 2.23
CA VAL A 736 17.45 7.30 3.50
C VAL A 736 18.86 6.97 3.92
N THR A 737 19.70 7.98 4.14
CA THR A 737 21.08 7.80 4.63
C THR A 737 21.22 8.08 6.11
N ALA A 738 20.32 8.88 6.69
CA ALA A 738 20.32 9.17 8.12
C ALA A 738 18.92 9.51 8.64
N VAL A 739 18.64 9.11 9.87
CA VAL A 739 17.50 9.56 10.67
C VAL A 739 18.05 10.06 12.01
N VAL A 740 17.76 11.32 12.34
CA VAL A 740 18.21 11.96 13.59
C VAL A 740 16.99 12.38 14.38
N THR A 741 16.85 11.90 15.61
CA THR A 741 15.81 12.38 16.53
C THR A 741 16.44 13.22 17.63
N GLU A 742 15.95 14.43 17.82
CA GLU A 742 16.42 15.37 18.85
C GLU A 742 15.25 15.86 19.71
N ASP A 743 15.47 15.95 21.02
CA ASP A 743 14.53 16.61 21.94
C ASP A 743 15.03 18.01 22.28
N THR A 744 14.49 19.01 21.57
CA THR A 744 14.86 20.43 21.74
C THR A 744 14.40 21.03 23.08
N HIS A 745 13.73 20.25 23.94
CA HIS A 745 13.29 20.69 25.26
C HIS A 745 14.09 20.06 26.40
N ASN A 746 15.05 19.19 26.06
CA ASN A 746 15.95 18.54 27.01
C ASN A 746 17.40 18.90 26.67
N SER A 747 18.29 18.79 27.66
CA SER A 747 19.71 19.07 27.46
C SER A 747 20.57 18.20 28.37
N TYR A 748 21.71 17.76 27.87
CA TYR A 748 22.78 17.21 28.69
C TYR A 748 23.35 18.28 29.64
N GLN A 749 24.20 17.85 30.56
CA GLN A 749 24.83 18.73 31.57
C GLN A 749 25.69 19.83 30.95
N ASP A 750 26.17 19.65 29.72
CA ASP A 750 26.97 20.63 28.97
C ASP A 750 26.12 21.62 28.15
N GLY A 751 24.80 21.50 28.19
CA GLY A 751 23.85 22.36 27.47
C GLY A 751 23.58 21.93 26.02
N THR A 752 24.15 20.82 25.55
CA THR A 752 23.80 20.23 24.25
C THR A 752 22.50 19.44 24.31
N GLU A 753 21.75 19.39 23.21
CA GLU A 753 20.49 18.65 23.12
C GLU A 753 20.77 17.17 22.80
N PRO A 754 20.09 16.21 23.47
CA PRO A 754 20.29 14.80 23.21
C PRO A 754 19.80 14.42 21.81
N LYS A 755 20.67 13.76 21.04
CA LYS A 755 20.37 13.24 19.71
C LYS A 755 20.45 11.72 19.69
N LEU A 756 19.55 11.11 18.93
CA LEU A 756 19.66 9.73 18.49
C LEU A 756 19.90 9.76 16.99
N GLU A 757 21.15 9.60 16.58
CA GLU A 757 21.54 9.49 15.17
C GLU A 757 21.51 8.01 14.76
N THR A 758 20.86 7.72 13.63
CA THR A 758 20.91 6.42 12.96
C THR A 758 21.33 6.63 11.52
N ASP A 759 22.50 6.12 11.15
CA ASP A 759 23.08 6.21 9.83
C ASP A 759 22.92 4.87 9.08
N TYR A 760 22.62 4.95 7.79
CA TYR A 760 22.42 3.79 6.91
C TYR A 760 23.44 3.82 5.77
N ALA A 761 24.24 2.76 5.65
CA ALA A 761 25.11 2.56 4.50
C ALA A 761 24.70 1.29 3.75
N TYR A 762 24.21 1.48 2.53
CA TYR A 762 23.83 0.41 1.62
C TYR A 762 25.06 -0.04 0.84
N LYS A 763 25.44 -1.30 0.97
CA LYS A 763 26.62 -1.89 0.31
C LYS A 763 26.19 -2.75 -0.87
N GLY A 764 27.10 -2.90 -1.84
CA GLY A 764 26.82 -3.56 -3.10
C GLY A 764 25.95 -2.73 -4.06
N ASN A 765 25.61 -3.32 -5.20
CA ASN A 765 24.77 -2.68 -6.21
C ASN A 765 23.28 -2.98 -5.94
N PRO A 766 22.37 -2.04 -6.24
CA PRO A 766 20.93 -2.30 -6.18
C PRO A 766 20.53 -3.39 -7.19
N GLY A 767 19.55 -4.22 -6.81
CA GLY A 767 18.93 -5.20 -7.70
C GLY A 767 17.78 -4.59 -8.50
N TRP A 768 17.88 -4.61 -9.83
CA TRP A 768 16.82 -4.21 -10.76
C TRP A 768 16.40 -5.41 -11.61
N HIS A 769 15.25 -5.99 -11.26
CA HIS A 769 14.70 -7.19 -11.90
C HIS A 769 13.82 -6.80 -13.10
N TYR A 770 13.76 -7.68 -14.10
CA TYR A 770 12.87 -7.49 -15.25
C TYR A 770 11.41 -7.49 -14.81
N ASP A 771 10.63 -6.53 -15.29
CA ASP A 771 9.20 -6.44 -14.98
C ASP A 771 8.46 -7.67 -15.53
N ASP A 772 8.01 -8.52 -14.61
CA ASP A 772 7.23 -9.71 -14.89
C ASP A 772 5.76 -9.57 -14.49
N ASN A 773 5.28 -8.32 -14.39
CA ASN A 773 3.88 -7.99 -14.33
C ASN A 773 3.24 -8.20 -15.71
N GLU A 774 2.24 -9.08 -15.76
CA GLU A 774 1.59 -9.42 -17.02
C GLU A 774 0.68 -8.31 -17.56
N VAL A 775 0.24 -7.38 -16.69
CA VAL A 775 -0.57 -6.21 -17.03
C VAL A 775 0.26 -5.20 -17.82
N VAL A 776 1.54 -5.06 -17.48
CA VAL A 776 2.44 -4.19 -18.22
C VAL A 776 2.63 -4.78 -19.61
N LYS A 777 2.39 -3.99 -20.66
CA LYS A 777 2.53 -4.45 -22.05
C LYS A 777 3.96 -4.94 -22.28
N ALA A 778 4.13 -6.00 -23.07
CA ALA A 778 5.45 -6.56 -23.36
C ALA A 778 6.45 -5.50 -23.90
N LYS A 779 5.98 -4.51 -24.65
CA LYS A 779 6.78 -3.38 -25.17
C LYS A 779 7.20 -2.34 -24.11
N TYR A 780 6.59 -2.37 -22.92
CA TYR A 780 6.86 -1.46 -21.80
C TYR A 780 7.61 -2.13 -20.64
N ARG A 781 7.74 -3.45 -20.64
CA ARG A 781 8.50 -4.19 -19.62
C ARG A 781 10.01 -3.96 -19.75
N THR A 782 10.64 -3.61 -18.64
CA THR A 782 12.08 -3.37 -18.53
C THR A 782 12.58 -3.70 -17.11
N TRP A 783 13.87 -3.53 -16.83
CA TRP A 783 14.47 -3.78 -15.52
C TRP A 783 14.19 -2.65 -14.52
N GLY A 784 12.92 -2.37 -14.27
CA GLY A 784 12.43 -1.31 -13.38
C GLY A 784 11.95 -1.80 -12.01
N GLN A 785 11.94 -3.12 -11.77
CA GLN A 785 11.42 -3.68 -10.52
C GLN A 785 12.52 -3.73 -9.45
N PHE A 786 12.37 -2.92 -8.40
CA PHE A 786 13.40 -2.80 -7.37
C PHE A 786 13.41 -4.00 -6.41
N ARG A 787 14.58 -4.58 -6.19
CA ARG A 787 14.80 -5.72 -5.27
C ARG A 787 15.60 -5.36 -4.01
N GLY A 788 15.99 -4.09 -3.87
CA GLY A 788 16.77 -3.59 -2.75
C GLY A 788 18.28 -3.71 -2.92
N TYR A 789 19.02 -3.48 -1.84
CA TYR A 789 20.47 -3.63 -1.74
C TYR A 789 20.82 -4.96 -1.04
N PRO A 790 21.96 -5.59 -1.37
CA PRO A 790 22.33 -6.88 -0.80
C PRO A 790 22.81 -6.79 0.65
N GLU A 791 23.27 -5.62 1.10
CA GLU A 791 23.75 -5.40 2.47
C GLU A 791 23.38 -3.99 2.95
N VAL A 792 22.98 -3.89 4.22
CA VAL A 792 22.73 -2.62 4.91
C VAL A 792 23.48 -2.61 6.23
N ASP A 793 24.39 -1.65 6.38
CA ASP A 793 25.04 -1.31 7.64
C ASP A 793 24.21 -0.23 8.33
N VAL A 794 23.81 -0.49 9.58
CA VAL A 794 23.08 0.46 10.43
C VAL A 794 23.97 0.81 11.61
N THR A 795 24.21 2.11 11.79
CA THR A 795 25.00 2.63 12.91
C THR A 795 24.17 3.57 13.76
N THR A 796 24.05 3.34 15.07
CA THR A 796 23.17 4.13 15.96
C THR A 796 23.88 4.60 17.22
N GLY A 797 23.67 5.87 17.60
CA GLY A 797 24.19 6.52 18.82
C GLY A 797 24.67 7.95 18.54
N ASP A 798 25.00 8.70 19.59
CA ASP A 798 25.55 10.07 19.47
C ASP A 798 26.99 10.14 20.01
N PRO A 799 28.01 10.20 19.12
CA PRO A 799 29.41 10.15 19.52
C PRO A 799 29.92 11.47 20.12
N ASN A 800 29.10 12.53 20.11
CA ASN A 800 29.44 13.80 20.71
C ASN A 800 29.08 13.84 22.20
N VAL A 801 28.27 12.90 22.67
CA VAL A 801 27.91 12.76 24.10
C VAL A 801 29.08 12.16 24.85
N SER A 802 29.42 12.79 25.97
CA SER A 802 30.40 12.25 26.89
C SER A 802 29.86 12.15 28.31
N HIS A 803 30.27 11.11 29.01
CA HIS A 803 30.01 10.89 30.42
C HIS A 803 31.32 10.69 31.18
N LYS A 804 31.29 10.87 32.51
CA LYS A 804 32.45 10.62 33.36
C LYS A 804 32.39 9.21 33.93
N THR A 805 33.35 8.38 33.56
CA THR A 805 33.56 7.04 34.14
C THR A 805 34.90 7.06 34.85
N ASP A 806 34.90 6.77 36.16
CA ASP A 806 36.10 6.83 37.01
C ASP A 806 36.87 8.16 36.94
N GLY A 807 36.16 9.26 36.71
CA GLY A 807 36.75 10.61 36.58
C GLY A 807 37.35 10.93 35.21
N ALA A 808 37.40 9.96 34.28
CA ALA A 808 37.80 10.16 32.89
C ALA A 808 36.58 10.47 32.01
N GLN A 809 36.77 11.33 31.01
CA GLN A 809 35.75 11.63 30.01
C GLN A 809 35.73 10.51 28.97
N VAL A 810 34.57 9.85 28.82
CA VAL A 810 34.34 8.77 27.86
C VAL A 810 33.22 9.20 26.92
N TYR A 811 33.42 9.01 25.62
CA TYR A 811 32.41 9.29 24.61
C TYR A 811 31.62 8.02 24.28
N ASP A 812 30.32 8.19 24.11
CA ASP A 812 29.44 7.11 23.70
C ASP A 812 29.90 6.56 22.34
N GLN A 813 29.94 5.24 22.22
CA GLN A 813 30.30 4.57 20.97
C GLN A 813 29.03 4.30 20.17
N LYS A 814 29.05 4.54 18.85
CA LYS A 814 27.95 4.09 18.01
C LYS A 814 27.92 2.56 17.95
N THR A 815 26.73 1.98 18.05
CA THR A 815 26.46 0.56 17.77
C THR A 815 26.51 0.31 16.26
N LEU A 816 26.80 -0.92 15.83
CA LEU A 816 26.79 -1.32 14.42
C LEU A 816 26.10 -2.67 14.25
N SER A 817 25.16 -2.72 13.32
CA SER A 817 24.56 -3.94 12.81
C SER A 817 24.68 -3.99 11.29
N LYS A 818 24.96 -5.16 10.73
CA LYS A 818 24.97 -5.41 9.29
C LYS A 818 23.95 -6.46 8.95
N THR A 819 23.15 -6.23 7.92
CA THR A 819 22.14 -7.19 7.49
C THR A 819 22.32 -7.50 6.01
N TYR A 820 22.40 -8.79 5.68
CA TYR A 820 22.55 -9.32 4.32
C TYR A 820 21.20 -9.84 3.82
N TYR A 821 20.86 -9.55 2.57
CA TYR A 821 19.54 -9.82 2.00
C TYR A 821 19.64 -10.57 0.68
N PHE A 822 18.69 -11.47 0.45
CA PHE A 822 18.42 -12.04 -0.86
C PHE A 822 17.78 -10.96 -1.76
N LEU A 823 18.27 -10.84 -2.99
CA LEU A 823 17.67 -9.97 -4.01
C LEU A 823 16.72 -10.75 -4.93
N GLY A 824 16.88 -12.07 -5.01
CA GLY A 824 16.09 -12.95 -5.88
C GLY A 824 16.38 -12.72 -7.37
N MET A 825 17.64 -12.46 -7.72
CA MET A 825 18.07 -12.10 -9.07
C MET A 825 18.53 -13.32 -9.89
N ASN A 826 18.69 -14.49 -9.27
CA ASN A 826 19.06 -15.71 -10.01
C ASN A 826 17.90 -16.19 -10.88
N GLY A 827 18.14 -16.38 -12.18
CA GLY A 827 17.10 -16.72 -13.15
C GLY A 827 16.35 -15.52 -13.75
N ASP A 828 16.68 -14.27 -13.35
CA ASP A 828 16.11 -13.03 -13.92
C ASP A 828 16.26 -12.99 -15.44
N THR A 829 15.28 -12.39 -16.12
CA THR A 829 15.26 -12.32 -17.59
C THR A 829 16.34 -11.37 -18.11
N LEU A 830 17.07 -11.78 -19.14
CA LEU A 830 18.08 -10.97 -19.83
C LEU A 830 17.75 -10.81 -21.33
N PRO A 831 18.28 -9.77 -22.01
CA PRO A 831 18.08 -9.58 -23.44
C PRO A 831 18.46 -10.82 -24.27
N GLY A 832 17.69 -11.09 -25.32
CA GLY A 832 17.93 -12.21 -26.24
C GLY A 832 17.50 -13.58 -25.70
N GLY A 833 16.56 -13.63 -24.74
CA GLY A 833 16.03 -14.89 -24.19
C GLY A 833 16.98 -15.61 -23.24
N LYS A 834 17.96 -14.89 -22.69
CA LYS A 834 18.91 -15.42 -21.70
C LYS A 834 18.35 -15.24 -20.28
N THR A 835 18.95 -15.93 -19.32
CA THR A 835 18.67 -15.74 -17.90
C THR A 835 19.94 -15.37 -17.13
N ARG A 836 19.78 -14.60 -16.06
CA ARG A 836 20.87 -14.17 -15.17
C ARG A 836 21.31 -15.33 -14.28
N SER A 837 22.61 -15.49 -14.10
CA SER A 837 23.19 -16.40 -13.10
C SER A 837 23.82 -15.57 -11.98
N VAL A 838 23.40 -15.81 -10.74
CA VAL A 838 23.91 -15.12 -9.55
C VAL A 838 24.54 -16.15 -8.60
N PRO A 839 25.75 -15.92 -8.06
CA PRO A 839 26.33 -16.80 -7.05
C PRO A 839 25.44 -16.94 -5.82
N ALA A 840 25.50 -18.10 -5.16
CA ALA A 840 24.85 -18.27 -3.87
C ALA A 840 25.39 -17.28 -2.84
N LEU A 841 24.51 -16.70 -2.03
CA LEU A 841 24.91 -15.95 -0.84
C LEU A 841 25.61 -16.91 0.10
N THR A 842 26.73 -16.47 0.68
CA THR A 842 27.53 -17.28 1.60
C THR A 842 27.71 -16.51 2.90
N SER A 843 27.53 -17.18 4.04
CA SER A 843 27.63 -16.57 5.36
C SER A 843 29.03 -15.99 5.59
N GLN A 844 29.15 -14.99 6.47
CA GLN A 844 30.42 -14.31 6.72
C GLN A 844 31.53 -15.24 7.26
N ASP A 845 31.15 -16.37 7.86
CA ASP A 845 32.09 -17.41 8.30
C ASP A 845 32.36 -18.50 7.24
N GLY A 846 31.74 -18.41 6.07
CA GLY A 846 31.90 -19.35 4.95
C GLY A 846 31.21 -20.70 5.14
N ALA A 847 30.44 -20.90 6.22
CA ALA A 847 29.90 -22.22 6.56
C ALA A 847 28.60 -22.57 5.83
N THR A 848 27.80 -21.58 5.42
CA THR A 848 26.48 -21.79 4.83
C THR A 848 26.33 -21.01 3.53
N SER A 849 25.79 -21.66 2.50
CA SER A 849 25.48 -21.01 1.22
C SER A 849 24.06 -21.30 0.77
N VAL A 850 23.35 -20.29 0.26
CA VAL A 850 21.97 -20.38 -0.23
C VAL A 850 21.84 -19.64 -1.55
N ALA A 851 21.14 -20.24 -2.52
CA ALA A 851 20.90 -19.63 -3.83
C ALA A 851 19.98 -18.39 -3.71
N ASP A 852 20.25 -17.36 -4.51
CA ASP A 852 19.45 -16.12 -4.59
C ASP A 852 18.16 -16.31 -5.41
N ASP A 853 17.31 -17.23 -4.98
CA ASP A 853 16.05 -17.56 -5.67
C ASP A 853 15.05 -16.40 -5.61
N LYS A 854 14.31 -16.19 -6.70
CA LYS A 854 13.27 -15.16 -6.81
C LYS A 854 12.28 -15.16 -5.64
N ALA A 855 11.90 -16.34 -5.11
CA ALA A 855 10.97 -16.43 -3.99
C ALA A 855 11.53 -15.84 -2.68
N LEU A 856 12.85 -15.66 -2.59
CA LEU A 856 13.52 -15.16 -1.39
C LEU A 856 13.75 -13.65 -1.41
N THR A 857 13.34 -12.92 -2.46
CA THR A 857 13.53 -11.47 -2.56
C THR A 857 13.16 -10.73 -1.27
N GLY A 858 14.09 -9.90 -0.77
CA GLY A 858 13.90 -9.07 0.42
C GLY A 858 14.01 -9.82 1.75
N GLN A 859 14.15 -11.15 1.75
CA GLN A 859 14.37 -11.94 2.96
C GLN A 859 15.79 -11.73 3.50
N VAL A 860 15.93 -11.76 4.82
CA VAL A 860 17.21 -11.66 5.51
C VAL A 860 17.95 -13.00 5.41
N PHE A 861 19.19 -12.97 4.96
CA PHE A 861 20.09 -14.11 4.93
C PHE A 861 20.95 -14.19 6.21
N GLU A 862 21.60 -13.09 6.60
CA GLU A 862 22.44 -13.03 7.81
C GLU A 862 22.32 -11.66 8.48
N THR A 863 22.35 -11.62 9.80
CA THR A 863 22.46 -10.38 10.59
C THR A 863 23.64 -10.48 11.55
N ASP A 864 24.52 -9.51 11.48
CA ASP A 864 25.74 -9.39 12.27
C ASP A 864 25.64 -8.17 13.20
N THR A 865 25.82 -8.35 14.50
CA THR A 865 25.90 -7.25 15.48
C THR A 865 27.30 -7.15 16.05
N TYR A 866 27.85 -5.93 16.08
CA TYR A 866 29.20 -5.65 16.57
C TYR A 866 29.16 -5.00 17.96
N THR A 867 30.25 -5.12 18.72
CA THR A 867 30.35 -4.49 20.06
C THR A 867 30.35 -2.96 20.00
N SER A 868 30.82 -2.39 18.88
CA SER A 868 30.71 -0.99 18.50
C SER A 868 30.99 -0.85 16.99
N ALA A 869 30.84 0.34 16.43
CA ALA A 869 31.15 0.62 15.02
C ALA A 869 32.63 0.36 14.63
N THR A 870 33.54 0.37 15.60
CA THR A 870 34.97 0.03 15.43
C THR A 870 35.35 -1.27 16.15
N GLY A 871 34.36 -1.94 16.75
CA GLY A 871 34.53 -3.12 17.58
C GLY A 871 34.57 -4.42 16.79
N SER A 872 34.73 -5.51 17.51
CA SER A 872 34.67 -6.86 16.94
C SER A 872 33.21 -7.32 16.75
N LEU A 873 33.01 -8.29 15.85
CA LEU A 873 31.74 -9.01 15.74
C LEU A 873 31.38 -9.61 17.10
N ASN A 874 30.16 -9.37 17.58
CA ASN A 874 29.64 -9.88 18.84
C ASN A 874 28.67 -11.04 18.62
N THR A 875 27.70 -10.85 17.74
CA THR A 875 26.67 -11.85 17.43
C THR A 875 26.48 -11.93 15.92
N ALA A 876 26.13 -13.11 15.43
CA ALA A 876 25.64 -13.28 14.06
C ALA A 876 24.54 -14.33 14.03
N THR A 877 23.55 -14.13 13.17
CA THR A 877 22.46 -15.10 12.94
C THR A 877 22.24 -15.28 11.44
N VAL A 878 22.44 -16.50 10.95
CA VAL A 878 22.16 -16.92 9.58
C VAL A 878 20.80 -17.59 9.55
N THR A 879 19.95 -17.16 8.62
CA THR A 879 18.63 -17.75 8.35
C THR A 879 18.71 -18.51 7.04
N VAL A 880 18.48 -19.82 7.10
CA VAL A 880 18.44 -20.69 5.90
C VAL A 880 16.98 -20.93 5.54
N PRO A 881 16.50 -20.39 4.41
CA PRO A 881 15.13 -20.60 3.98
C PRO A 881 14.95 -21.95 3.27
N THR A 882 13.70 -22.41 3.22
CA THR A 882 13.23 -23.46 2.32
C THR A 882 11.98 -22.97 1.58
N ILE A 883 11.82 -23.45 0.36
CA ILE A 883 10.67 -23.15 -0.49
C ILE A 883 9.83 -24.43 -0.61
N ILE A 884 8.53 -24.34 -0.31
CA ILE A 884 7.57 -25.45 -0.43
C ILE A 884 6.54 -25.09 -1.52
N GLY A 885 6.23 -26.05 -2.39
CA GLY A 885 5.30 -25.87 -3.50
C GLY A 885 5.96 -26.07 -4.88
N PRO A 886 5.38 -25.53 -5.96
CA PRO A 886 4.21 -24.65 -5.95
C PRO A 886 2.90 -25.40 -5.62
N THR A 887 1.95 -24.71 -4.97
CA THR A 887 0.59 -25.22 -4.68
C THR A 887 -0.42 -24.90 -5.77
N ALA A 888 -0.10 -23.91 -6.62
CA ALA A 888 -0.83 -23.52 -7.82
C ALA A 888 0.16 -22.92 -8.82
N SER A 889 -0.11 -23.10 -10.12
CA SER A 889 0.65 -22.46 -11.20
C SER A 889 -0.27 -21.93 -12.28
N ARG A 890 0.08 -20.77 -12.85
CA ARG A 890 -0.58 -20.22 -14.04
C ARG A 890 0.45 -19.82 -15.07
N SER A 891 0.31 -20.36 -16.27
CA SER A 891 1.14 -19.97 -17.41
C SER A 891 0.82 -18.57 -17.89
N ARG A 892 1.86 -17.81 -18.26
CA ARG A 892 1.76 -16.42 -18.74
C ARG A 892 2.48 -16.27 -20.07
N SER A 893 1.86 -15.61 -21.03
CA SER A 893 2.45 -15.43 -22.35
C SER A 893 3.67 -14.50 -22.30
N GLY A 894 4.83 -14.99 -22.73
CA GLY A 894 6.08 -14.22 -22.77
C GLY A 894 6.68 -13.89 -21.39
N LEU A 895 6.23 -14.55 -20.33
CA LEU A 895 6.72 -14.42 -18.95
C LEU A 895 6.90 -15.81 -18.34
N PRO A 896 7.73 -15.96 -17.28
CA PRO A 896 7.72 -17.15 -16.46
C PRO A 896 6.33 -17.43 -15.88
N ASP A 897 6.03 -18.67 -15.48
CA ASP A 897 4.78 -18.98 -14.79
C ASP A 897 4.61 -18.13 -13.51
N LEU A 898 3.37 -17.73 -13.20
CA LEU A 898 3.03 -17.20 -11.89
C LEU A 898 2.74 -18.39 -10.96
N THR A 899 3.45 -18.49 -9.85
CA THR A 899 3.38 -19.66 -8.97
C THR A 899 3.07 -19.28 -7.53
N ALA A 900 2.21 -20.03 -6.87
CA ALA A 900 1.93 -19.93 -5.45
C ALA A 900 2.94 -20.78 -4.66
N ARG A 901 3.77 -20.16 -3.80
CA ARG A 901 4.85 -20.84 -3.06
C ARG A 901 4.92 -20.37 -1.62
N MET A 902 5.33 -21.27 -0.73
CA MET A 902 5.61 -20.96 0.66
C MET A 902 7.10 -20.76 0.87
N VAL A 903 7.48 -19.66 1.50
CA VAL A 903 8.82 -19.48 2.07
C VAL A 903 8.75 -19.73 3.57
N ARG A 904 9.70 -20.52 4.08
CA ARG A 904 9.81 -20.88 5.51
C ARG A 904 11.27 -20.87 5.94
N THR A 905 11.52 -20.64 7.23
CA THR A 905 12.86 -20.80 7.80
C THR A 905 13.11 -22.28 8.11
N ALA A 906 14.05 -22.91 7.40
CA ALA A 906 14.46 -24.29 7.65
C ALA A 906 15.52 -24.39 8.74
N LYS A 907 16.45 -23.44 8.81
CA LYS A 907 17.50 -23.40 9.85
C LYS A 907 17.71 -21.99 10.36
N SER A 908 17.97 -21.86 11.65
CA SER A 908 18.54 -20.67 12.27
C SER A 908 19.86 -21.04 12.92
N LEU A 909 20.95 -20.41 12.47
CA LEU A 909 22.31 -20.65 12.96
C LEU A 909 22.80 -19.37 13.63
N SER A 910 22.99 -19.40 14.95
CA SER A 910 23.50 -18.24 15.68
C SER A 910 24.90 -18.50 16.20
N ARG A 911 25.75 -17.47 16.20
CA ARG A 911 27.04 -17.47 16.88
C ARG A 911 27.17 -16.25 17.78
N GLN A 912 27.63 -16.46 19.00
CA GLN A 912 27.84 -15.42 20.02
C GLN A 912 29.30 -15.49 20.50
N ALA A 913 29.97 -14.34 20.50
CA ALA A 913 31.28 -14.20 21.11
C ALA A 913 31.15 -14.35 22.63
N VAL A 914 31.89 -15.28 23.21
CA VAL A 914 31.96 -15.56 24.65
C VAL A 914 33.42 -15.71 25.07
N SER A 915 33.68 -15.80 26.38
CA SER A 915 35.05 -15.82 26.93
C SER A 915 35.95 -16.96 26.42
N TYR A 916 35.35 -18.05 25.94
CA TYR A 916 36.06 -19.24 25.44
C TYR A 916 36.04 -19.40 23.91
N GLY A 917 35.56 -18.39 23.16
CA GLY A 917 35.48 -18.43 21.70
C GLY A 917 34.07 -18.11 21.18
N TRP A 918 33.62 -18.86 20.17
CA TRP A 918 32.28 -18.72 19.61
C TRP A 918 31.36 -19.81 20.15
N ARG A 919 30.34 -19.41 20.92
CA ARG A 919 29.20 -20.28 21.19
C ARG A 919 28.34 -20.32 19.93
N LYS A 920 28.11 -21.50 19.37
CA LYS A 920 27.29 -21.70 18.16
C LYS A 920 26.03 -22.48 18.51
N THR A 921 24.86 -21.96 18.14
CA THR A 921 23.58 -22.64 18.33
C THR A 921 22.86 -22.85 17.01
N GLU A 922 22.15 -23.96 16.89
CA GLU A 922 21.40 -24.33 15.69
C GLU A 922 19.97 -24.75 16.08
N THR A 923 19.01 -24.26 15.31
CA THR A 923 17.62 -24.75 15.34
C THR A 923 17.21 -25.13 13.94
N ASP A 924 16.78 -26.38 13.74
CA ASP A 924 16.22 -26.87 12.48
C ASP A 924 14.71 -26.99 12.61
N THR A 925 13.97 -26.55 11.59
CA THR A 925 12.51 -26.71 11.52
C THR A 925 12.13 -27.52 10.29
N PHE A 926 11.41 -28.61 10.51
CA PHE A 926 10.89 -29.47 9.46
C PHE A 926 9.39 -29.23 9.29
N TYR A 927 8.98 -29.09 8.04
CA TYR A 927 7.61 -28.77 7.67
C TYR A 927 6.93 -29.94 6.98
N ASN A 928 5.60 -30.01 7.05
CA ASN A 928 4.85 -30.92 6.20
C ASN A 928 4.92 -30.43 4.73
N THR A 929 5.65 -31.15 3.89
CA THR A 929 5.80 -30.83 2.46
C THR A 929 4.76 -31.49 1.57
N THR A 930 3.85 -32.29 2.14
CA THR A 930 2.77 -32.93 1.38
C THR A 930 1.77 -31.88 0.94
N LEU A 931 1.69 -31.62 -0.36
CA LEU A 931 0.79 -30.61 -0.93
C LEU A 931 -0.69 -31.03 -0.81
N GLY A 932 -1.57 -30.02 -0.75
CA GLY A 932 -3.03 -30.23 -0.70
C GLY A 932 -3.56 -30.72 0.65
N LYS A 933 -2.74 -30.71 1.70
CA LYS A 933 -3.18 -30.98 3.08
C LYS A 933 -3.44 -29.67 3.82
N PRO A 934 -4.41 -29.62 4.76
CA PRO A 934 -4.60 -28.45 5.63
C PRO A 934 -3.34 -28.07 6.43
N THR A 935 -2.46 -29.06 6.67
CA THR A 935 -1.20 -28.89 7.41
C THR A 935 0.02 -28.67 6.51
N THR A 936 -0.13 -28.56 5.18
CA THR A 936 1.00 -28.24 4.29
C THR A 936 1.73 -26.99 4.84
N GLY A 937 3.05 -26.96 4.77
CA GLY A 937 3.85 -25.80 5.21
C GLY A 937 3.83 -25.49 6.70
N MET A 938 3.17 -26.29 7.54
CA MET A 938 3.20 -26.17 9.00
C MET A 938 4.38 -26.93 9.61
N PRO A 939 5.00 -26.40 10.69
CA PRO A 939 6.11 -27.07 11.36
C PRO A 939 5.61 -28.33 12.06
N VAL A 940 6.18 -29.48 11.71
CA VAL A 940 5.86 -30.79 12.31
C VAL A 940 6.95 -31.27 13.26
N GLN A 941 8.18 -30.78 13.08
CA GLN A 941 9.29 -31.05 13.98
C GLN A 941 10.16 -29.80 14.16
N ILE A 942 10.64 -29.55 15.36
CA ILE A 942 11.61 -28.50 15.69
C ILE A 942 12.75 -29.15 16.46
N ASP A 943 13.95 -29.09 15.91
CA ASP A 943 15.18 -29.61 16.49
C ASP A 943 15.97 -28.46 17.12
N ASP A 944 15.90 -28.31 18.44
CA ASP A 944 16.79 -27.42 19.19
C ASP A 944 18.07 -28.18 19.50
N ARG A 945 19.10 -27.95 18.68
CA ARG A 945 20.40 -28.60 18.82
C ARG A 945 21.28 -27.91 19.85
N GLY A 946 20.82 -26.85 20.52
CA GLY A 946 21.61 -26.13 21.53
C GLY A 946 23.01 -25.77 21.05
N GLU A 947 24.01 -25.84 21.93
CA GLU A 947 25.41 -25.54 21.58
C GLU A 947 26.07 -26.75 20.91
N THR A 948 26.12 -26.77 19.57
CA THR A 948 26.47 -27.98 18.78
C THR A 948 27.91 -28.47 18.99
N THR A 949 28.77 -27.65 19.58
CA THR A 949 30.16 -27.98 19.90
C THR A 949 30.39 -28.41 21.35
N ASP A 950 29.39 -28.29 22.23
CA ASP A 950 29.50 -28.73 23.62
C ASP A 950 29.15 -30.23 23.73
N SER A 951 30.07 -31.03 24.28
CA SER A 951 29.88 -32.47 24.47
C SER A 951 28.81 -32.83 25.50
N HIS A 952 28.39 -31.89 26.35
CA HIS A 952 27.31 -32.07 27.33
C HIS A 952 25.96 -31.57 26.83
N ASN A 953 25.92 -31.01 25.62
CA ASN A 953 24.68 -30.54 25.03
C ASN A 953 23.80 -31.73 24.63
N VAL A 954 22.53 -31.67 25.04
CA VAL A 954 21.51 -32.66 24.68
C VAL A 954 20.50 -31.96 23.79
N ALA A 955 20.47 -32.36 22.51
CA ALA A 955 19.49 -31.86 21.56
C ALA A 955 18.07 -32.21 22.00
N LYS A 956 17.11 -31.35 21.64
CA LYS A 956 15.69 -31.53 21.95
C LYS A 956 14.90 -31.46 20.66
N CYS A 957 14.16 -32.51 20.39
CA CYS A 957 13.23 -32.53 19.27
C CYS A 957 11.80 -32.42 19.79
N ALA A 958 11.10 -31.38 19.35
CA ALA A 958 9.67 -31.20 19.54
C ALA A 958 8.91 -31.70 18.29
N TYR A 959 7.86 -32.48 18.49
CA TYR A 959 6.99 -33.05 17.46
C TYR A 959 5.59 -32.47 17.65
N THR A 960 5.08 -31.81 16.61
CA THR A 960 3.74 -31.23 16.64
C THR A 960 2.79 -32.08 15.81
N ARG A 961 1.72 -32.56 16.44
CA ARG A 961 0.57 -33.16 15.77
C ARG A 961 -0.56 -32.16 15.76
N TYR A 962 -1.21 -32.03 14.61
CA TYR A 962 -2.31 -31.09 14.41
C TYR A 962 -3.64 -31.83 14.34
N LEU A 963 -4.71 -31.09 14.62
CA LEU A 963 -6.09 -31.49 14.36
C LEU A 963 -6.71 -30.49 13.39
N THR A 964 -7.17 -30.99 12.24
CA THR A 964 -7.93 -30.19 11.28
C THR A 964 -9.35 -29.97 11.81
N GLY A 965 -9.82 -28.74 11.82
CA GLY A 965 -11.17 -28.36 12.22
C GLY A 965 -12.25 -28.66 11.16
N ALA A 966 -13.52 -28.53 11.56
CA ALA A 966 -14.66 -28.62 10.66
C ALA A 966 -14.83 -27.38 9.77
N VAL A 967 -14.27 -26.24 10.19
CA VAL A 967 -14.27 -24.98 9.43
C VAL A 967 -13.03 -24.92 8.55
N ASP A 968 -13.18 -24.43 7.32
CA ASP A 968 -12.08 -24.25 6.38
C ASP A 968 -10.89 -23.53 7.03
N THR A 969 -9.67 -24.03 6.79
CA THR A 969 -8.39 -23.46 7.27
C THR A 969 -8.19 -23.42 8.79
N LEU A 970 -9.17 -23.83 9.60
CA LEU A 970 -8.97 -24.00 11.04
C LEU A 970 -8.12 -25.25 11.28
N VAL A 971 -6.90 -25.07 11.75
CA VAL A 971 -5.99 -26.16 12.12
C VAL A 971 -5.33 -25.77 13.43
N VAL A 972 -5.39 -26.66 14.41
CA VAL A 972 -4.93 -26.38 15.78
C VAL A 972 -3.90 -27.42 16.24
N PRO A 973 -2.89 -27.03 17.03
CA PRO A 973 -1.90 -27.97 17.57
C PRO A 973 -2.54 -28.84 18.65
N ALA A 974 -2.74 -30.13 18.35
CA ALA A 974 -3.39 -31.08 19.25
C ALA A 974 -2.42 -31.68 20.27
N GLU A 975 -1.20 -32.05 19.85
CA GLU A 975 -0.22 -32.68 20.74
C GLU A 975 1.18 -32.16 20.42
N ILE A 976 1.94 -31.80 21.46
CA ILE A 976 3.36 -31.42 21.34
C ILE A 976 4.18 -32.34 22.23
N ILE A 977 4.98 -33.20 21.60
CA ILE A 977 5.86 -34.16 22.24
C ILE A 977 7.29 -33.65 22.14
N THR A 978 7.98 -33.45 23.27
CA THR A 978 9.38 -33.04 23.33
C THR A 978 10.21 -34.16 23.95
N THR A 979 11.26 -34.57 23.26
CA THR A 979 12.18 -35.64 23.70
C THR A 979 13.63 -35.16 23.67
N ASP A 980 14.49 -35.81 24.46
CA ASP A 980 15.93 -35.52 24.55
C ASP A 980 16.74 -36.16 23.40
N GLN A 981 16.26 -35.98 22.17
CA GLN A 981 16.91 -36.49 20.95
C GLN A 981 17.06 -35.39 19.89
N ASP A 982 18.00 -35.61 18.97
CA ASP A 982 18.04 -34.91 17.68
C ASP A 982 16.91 -35.44 16.78
N CYS A 983 16.24 -34.58 16.01
CA CYS A 983 15.23 -35.05 15.07
C CYS A 983 15.85 -35.93 13.95
N SER A 984 17.14 -35.80 13.67
CA SER A 984 18.00 -36.49 12.70
C SER A 984 17.64 -36.29 11.22
N ALA A 985 16.35 -36.22 10.88
CA ALA A 985 15.82 -35.92 9.55
C ALA A 985 14.30 -35.63 9.62
N ALA A 986 13.76 -35.11 8.51
CA ALA A 986 12.31 -34.99 8.31
C ALA A 986 11.61 -36.36 8.44
N GLY A 987 10.50 -36.39 9.17
CA GLY A 987 9.67 -37.59 9.36
C GLY A 987 10.18 -38.57 10.43
N ALA A 988 11.19 -38.20 11.21
CA ALA A 988 11.57 -38.97 12.39
C ALA A 988 10.43 -39.08 13.41
N THR A 989 10.54 -40.07 14.29
CA THR A 989 9.56 -40.35 15.34
C THR A 989 10.18 -40.17 16.73
N PRO A 990 9.40 -39.81 17.76
CA PRO A 990 9.89 -39.76 19.13
C PRO A 990 10.51 -41.10 19.57
N GLY A 991 11.77 -41.08 20.03
CA GLY A 991 12.52 -42.28 20.46
C GLY A 991 13.34 -42.11 21.74
N GLY A 992 13.73 -40.89 22.10
CA GLY A 992 14.48 -40.51 23.30
C GLY A 992 13.62 -40.49 24.56
N ALA A 993 14.20 -40.13 25.69
CA ALA A 993 13.45 -39.89 26.90
C ALA A 993 12.50 -38.70 26.73
N LEU A 994 11.27 -38.88 27.20
CA LEU A 994 10.25 -37.84 27.18
C LEU A 994 10.63 -36.69 28.14
N ILE A 995 10.73 -35.47 27.61
CA ILE A 995 10.87 -34.24 28.40
C ILE A 995 9.49 -33.67 28.74
N SER A 996 8.60 -33.60 27.75
CA SER A 996 7.23 -33.14 27.93
C SER A 996 6.33 -33.71 26.85
N ASP A 997 5.08 -33.99 27.18
CA ASP A 997 4.02 -34.29 26.22
C ASP A 997 2.76 -33.57 26.68
N VAL A 998 2.25 -32.66 25.84
CA VAL A 998 1.10 -31.81 26.12
C VAL A 998 0.03 -32.08 25.08
N ARG A 999 -1.17 -32.40 25.55
CA ARG A 999 -2.37 -32.61 24.74
C ARG A 999 -3.36 -31.47 24.94
N THR A 1000 -3.95 -31.02 23.86
CA THR A 1000 -4.97 -29.97 23.85
C THR A 1000 -6.24 -30.50 23.21
N SER A 1001 -7.35 -30.43 23.93
CA SER A 1001 -8.68 -30.74 23.40
C SER A 1001 -9.48 -29.47 23.19
N TYR A 1002 -10.28 -29.47 22.14
CA TYR A 1002 -10.96 -28.29 21.64
C TYR A 1002 -12.48 -28.45 21.68
N ASP A 1003 -13.20 -27.36 21.97
CA ASP A 1003 -14.66 -27.27 21.86
C ASP A 1003 -15.44 -28.31 22.68
N LYS A 1004 -14.85 -28.78 23.79
CA LYS A 1004 -15.36 -29.87 24.66
C LYS A 1004 -15.40 -31.24 23.96
N ASN A 1005 -14.79 -31.37 22.80
CA ASN A 1005 -14.59 -32.65 22.13
C ASN A 1005 -13.51 -33.46 22.86
N ALA A 1006 -13.55 -34.78 22.70
CA ALA A 1006 -12.48 -35.64 23.17
C ALA A 1006 -11.18 -35.35 22.40
N PHE A 1007 -10.03 -35.61 23.05
CA PHE A 1007 -8.72 -35.48 22.41
C PHE A 1007 -8.64 -36.32 21.14
N ALA A 1008 -8.20 -35.70 20.04
CA ALA A 1008 -7.96 -36.32 18.74
C ALA A 1008 -6.87 -35.55 17.99
N TYR A 1009 -6.24 -36.20 17.02
CA TYR A 1009 -5.32 -35.56 16.08
C TYR A 1009 -5.41 -36.21 14.70
N ASP A 1010 -4.97 -35.51 13.67
CA ASP A 1010 -5.03 -35.99 12.28
C ASP A 1010 -4.19 -37.27 12.11
N GLY A 1011 -4.84 -38.36 11.71
CA GLY A 1011 -4.18 -39.65 11.48
C GLY A 1011 -4.06 -40.55 12.72
N ASP A 1012 -4.78 -40.25 13.80
CA ASP A 1012 -4.85 -41.10 15.01
C ASP A 1012 -5.64 -42.42 14.82
N GLY A 1013 -6.32 -42.58 13.69
CA GLY A 1013 -7.10 -43.78 13.35
C GLY A 1013 -8.53 -43.80 13.93
N GLN A 1014 -8.98 -42.73 14.59
CA GLN A 1014 -10.35 -42.62 15.07
C GLN A 1014 -11.34 -42.52 13.91
N GLN A 1015 -12.40 -43.34 13.95
CA GLN A 1015 -13.50 -43.26 12.99
C GLN A 1015 -14.52 -42.23 13.48
N ASN A 1016 -14.66 -41.10 12.76
CA ASN A 1016 -15.57 -39.99 13.07
C ASN A 1016 -15.22 -39.18 14.33
N ALA A 1017 -13.94 -38.78 14.48
CA ALA A 1017 -13.56 -37.83 15.52
C ALA A 1017 -14.39 -36.53 15.42
N ALA A 1018 -14.85 -36.02 16.56
CA ALA A 1018 -15.53 -34.74 16.63
C ALA A 1018 -14.53 -33.61 16.38
N LEU A 1019 -14.67 -32.91 15.26
CA LEU A 1019 -13.75 -31.86 14.85
C LEU A 1019 -14.13 -30.52 15.50
N PRO A 1020 -13.15 -29.68 15.87
CA PRO A 1020 -13.44 -28.35 16.39
C PRO A 1020 -14.07 -27.45 15.32
N THR A 1021 -15.03 -26.66 15.74
CA THR A 1021 -15.70 -25.61 14.97
C THR A 1021 -15.24 -24.20 15.37
N THR A 1022 -14.93 -23.97 16.65
CA THR A 1022 -14.44 -22.68 17.17
C THR A 1022 -12.93 -22.68 17.39
N GLY A 1023 -12.36 -23.81 17.82
CA GLY A 1023 -10.95 -23.91 18.17
C GLY A 1023 -10.63 -23.44 19.58
N ASP A 1024 -11.64 -23.44 20.48
CA ASP A 1024 -11.51 -23.07 21.87
C ASP A 1024 -10.78 -24.16 22.67
N VAL A 1025 -9.71 -23.79 23.37
CA VAL A 1025 -8.99 -24.72 24.25
C VAL A 1025 -9.83 -25.04 25.48
N THR A 1026 -10.36 -26.26 25.55
CA THR A 1026 -11.29 -26.64 26.63
C THR A 1026 -10.69 -27.58 27.66
N LEU A 1027 -9.66 -28.34 27.30
CA LEU A 1027 -8.88 -29.19 28.20
C LEU A 1027 -7.42 -29.22 27.73
N VAL A 1028 -6.50 -28.95 28.66
CA VAL A 1028 -5.06 -29.18 28.49
C VAL A 1028 -4.64 -30.30 29.43
N GLN A 1029 -3.98 -31.31 28.89
CA GLN A 1029 -3.43 -32.42 29.65
C GLN A 1029 -1.91 -32.47 29.46
N LYS A 1030 -1.21 -32.88 30.51
CA LYS A 1030 0.25 -33.04 30.49
C LYS A 1030 0.63 -34.44 30.94
N ALA A 1031 1.61 -35.05 30.29
CA ALA A 1031 2.12 -36.35 30.69
C ALA A 1031 2.67 -36.30 32.13
N SER A 1032 2.22 -37.25 32.94
CA SER A 1032 2.64 -37.42 34.34
C SER A 1032 3.52 -38.65 34.55
N ALA A 1033 3.52 -39.57 33.58
CA ALA A 1033 4.40 -40.72 33.54
C ALA A 1033 4.70 -41.09 32.08
N ALA A 1034 5.87 -41.69 31.84
CA ALA A 1034 6.30 -42.12 30.52
C ALA A 1034 7.16 -43.38 30.58
N THR A 1035 7.23 -44.09 29.46
CA THR A 1035 8.20 -45.16 29.20
C THR A 1035 8.93 -44.82 27.90
N GLY A 1036 10.21 -44.48 27.99
CA GLY A 1036 10.96 -43.91 26.86
C GLY A 1036 10.33 -42.61 26.37
N ALA A 1037 10.03 -42.54 25.07
CA ALA A 1037 9.39 -41.38 24.42
C ALA A 1037 7.87 -41.34 24.57
N THR A 1038 7.25 -42.40 25.10
CA THR A 1038 5.79 -42.54 25.11
C THR A 1038 5.22 -42.21 26.48
N ALA A 1039 4.35 -41.21 26.54
CA ALA A 1039 3.55 -40.95 27.74
C ALA A 1039 2.63 -42.14 28.04
N THR A 1040 2.65 -42.61 29.29
CA THR A 1040 1.81 -43.73 29.77
C THR A 1040 0.66 -43.27 30.65
N ALA A 1041 0.72 -42.04 31.15
CA ALA A 1041 -0.36 -41.41 31.90
C ALA A 1041 -0.33 -39.89 31.68
N PHE A 1042 -1.52 -39.29 31.72
CA PHE A 1042 -1.72 -37.84 31.65
C PHE A 1042 -2.47 -37.37 32.89
N VAL A 1043 -2.25 -36.10 33.23
CA VAL A 1043 -3.06 -35.37 34.21
C VAL A 1043 -3.69 -34.16 33.54
N ASP A 1044 -4.92 -33.86 33.91
CA ASP A 1044 -5.61 -32.65 33.46
C ASP A 1044 -4.96 -31.44 34.14
N GLU A 1045 -4.33 -30.58 33.36
CA GLU A 1045 -3.63 -29.39 33.84
C GLU A 1045 -4.61 -28.22 33.99
N ALA A 1046 -5.48 -28.02 33.00
CA ALA A 1046 -6.47 -26.96 33.01
C ALA A 1046 -7.69 -27.30 32.15
N THR A 1047 -8.86 -26.80 32.55
CA THR A 1047 -10.07 -26.75 31.72
C THR A 1047 -10.60 -25.33 31.66
N THR A 1048 -11.12 -24.93 30.48
CA THR A 1048 -11.68 -23.60 30.27
C THR A 1048 -13.05 -23.68 29.61
N THR A 1049 -13.96 -22.79 30.00
CA THR A 1049 -15.26 -22.59 29.34
C THR A 1049 -15.37 -21.16 28.84
N TYR A 1050 -16.10 -21.00 27.74
CA TYR A 1050 -16.24 -19.74 27.03
C TYR A 1050 -17.72 -19.37 26.87
N ASP A 1051 -18.00 -18.07 26.76
CA ASP A 1051 -19.29 -17.58 26.31
C ASP A 1051 -19.40 -17.55 24.78
N GLY A 1052 -20.56 -17.10 24.27
CA GLY A 1052 -20.80 -17.03 22.81
C GLY A 1052 -19.94 -16.02 22.05
N TYR A 1053 -19.19 -15.15 22.74
CA TYR A 1053 -18.24 -14.20 22.14
C TYR A 1053 -16.80 -14.74 22.16
N GLY A 1054 -16.57 -15.93 22.73
CA GLY A 1054 -15.24 -16.53 22.91
C GLY A 1054 -14.49 -16.01 24.14
N ARG A 1055 -15.17 -15.36 25.10
CA ARG A 1055 -14.53 -14.92 26.35
C ARG A 1055 -14.56 -16.01 27.41
N SER A 1056 -13.47 -16.16 28.15
CA SER A 1056 -13.38 -17.15 29.24
C SER A 1056 -14.31 -16.79 30.39
N THR A 1057 -15.21 -17.71 30.76
CA THR A 1057 -16.17 -17.56 31.87
C THR A 1057 -15.83 -18.43 33.08
N LEU A 1058 -15.05 -19.49 32.88
CA LEU A 1058 -14.55 -20.33 33.96
C LEU A 1058 -13.24 -20.96 33.51
N SER A 1059 -12.20 -20.80 34.30
CA SER A 1059 -10.96 -21.56 34.19
C SER A 1059 -10.77 -22.38 35.45
N THR A 1060 -10.45 -23.67 35.32
CA THR A 1060 -10.18 -24.56 36.44
C THR A 1060 -8.83 -25.22 36.22
N ARG A 1061 -7.91 -24.99 37.15
CA ARG A 1061 -6.61 -25.65 37.20
C ARG A 1061 -6.72 -26.97 37.94
N THR A 1062 -6.10 -28.01 37.38
CA THR A 1062 -6.03 -29.36 37.96
C THR A 1062 -7.38 -29.90 38.44
N PRO A 1063 -8.42 -29.89 37.58
CA PRO A 1063 -9.82 -30.14 37.98
C PRO A 1063 -10.06 -31.50 38.64
N HIS A 1064 -9.24 -32.50 38.30
CA HIS A 1064 -9.37 -33.88 38.81
C HIS A 1064 -8.21 -34.30 39.73
N SER A 1065 -7.30 -33.40 40.08
CA SER A 1065 -6.16 -33.74 40.93
C SER A 1065 -6.54 -33.73 42.41
N THR A 1066 -5.98 -34.70 43.15
CA THR A 1066 -6.14 -34.82 44.61
C THR A 1066 -4.78 -34.92 45.29
N ALA A 1067 -4.66 -34.35 46.48
CA ALA A 1067 -3.52 -34.57 47.37
C ALA A 1067 -3.53 -36.01 47.93
N PRO A 1068 -2.42 -36.49 48.53
CA PRO A 1068 -2.34 -37.86 49.10
C PRO A 1068 -3.39 -38.19 50.17
N ASN A 1069 -3.94 -37.16 50.84
CA ASN A 1069 -5.01 -37.29 51.83
C ASN A 1069 -6.42 -37.31 51.21
N GLY A 1070 -6.54 -37.31 49.87
CA GLY A 1070 -7.80 -37.31 49.12
C GLY A 1070 -8.45 -35.94 48.94
N THR A 1071 -7.89 -34.84 49.46
CA THR A 1071 -8.46 -33.50 49.23
C THR A 1071 -8.23 -33.05 47.79
N SER A 1072 -9.23 -32.44 47.16
CA SER A 1072 -9.07 -31.85 45.84
C SER A 1072 -7.94 -30.81 45.83
N LEU A 1073 -7.25 -30.68 44.70
CA LEU A 1073 -6.28 -29.63 44.42
C LEU A 1073 -6.81 -28.64 43.36
N SER A 1074 -8.07 -28.78 42.95
CA SER A 1074 -8.71 -27.93 41.97
C SER A 1074 -8.71 -26.47 42.44
N GLN A 1075 -8.41 -25.55 41.51
CA GLN A 1075 -8.53 -24.12 41.70
C GLN A 1075 -9.30 -23.52 40.52
N SER A 1076 -10.50 -23.01 40.77
CA SER A 1076 -11.34 -22.39 39.74
C SER A 1076 -11.44 -20.88 39.88
N THR A 1077 -11.42 -20.18 38.74
CA THR A 1077 -11.75 -18.75 38.64
C THR A 1077 -12.91 -18.59 37.67
N ALA A 1078 -14.06 -18.13 38.18
CA ALA A 1078 -15.22 -17.76 37.37
C ALA A 1078 -15.19 -16.27 37.04
N THR A 1079 -15.49 -15.91 35.80
CA THR A 1079 -15.51 -14.52 35.31
C THR A 1079 -16.89 -14.17 34.76
N GLY A 1080 -17.42 -13.02 35.13
CA GLY A 1080 -18.70 -12.51 34.68
C GLY A 1080 -18.57 -11.10 34.11
N TYR A 1081 -19.29 -10.85 33.02
CA TYR A 1081 -19.28 -9.58 32.28
C TYR A 1081 -20.66 -8.91 32.39
N THR A 1082 -20.69 -7.62 32.70
CA THR A 1082 -21.93 -6.83 32.75
C THR A 1082 -21.78 -5.56 31.91
N PRO A 1083 -22.64 -5.36 30.89
CA PRO A 1083 -23.58 -6.33 30.33
C PRO A 1083 -22.87 -7.55 29.73
N ALA A 1084 -23.59 -8.67 29.62
CA ALA A 1084 -23.03 -9.91 29.10
C ALA A 1084 -22.99 -9.95 27.56
N THR A 1085 -23.90 -9.24 26.89
CA THR A 1085 -24.09 -9.27 25.43
C THR A 1085 -24.46 -7.89 24.91
N GLY A 1086 -24.13 -7.60 23.66
CA GLY A 1086 -24.66 -6.44 22.90
C GLY A 1086 -24.02 -5.08 23.18
N GLU A 1087 -23.27 -4.92 24.27
CA GLU A 1087 -22.42 -3.76 24.55
C GLU A 1087 -21.14 -4.20 25.27
N LEU A 1088 -20.11 -3.34 25.26
CA LEU A 1088 -18.89 -3.57 26.04
C LEU A 1088 -19.19 -3.62 27.55
N PRO A 1089 -18.51 -4.51 28.30
CA PRO A 1089 -18.72 -4.63 29.73
C PRO A 1089 -18.27 -3.36 30.46
N THR A 1090 -19.16 -2.79 31.25
CA THR A 1090 -18.86 -1.71 32.22
C THR A 1090 -18.46 -2.27 33.58
N SER A 1091 -18.68 -3.58 33.82
CA SER A 1091 -18.18 -4.27 34.99
C SER A 1091 -17.74 -5.70 34.69
N VAL A 1092 -16.66 -6.11 35.35
CA VAL A 1092 -16.14 -7.49 35.34
C VAL A 1092 -16.05 -7.98 36.78
N VAL A 1093 -16.61 -9.16 37.04
CA VAL A 1093 -16.56 -9.83 38.35
C VAL A 1093 -15.77 -11.12 38.21
N THR A 1094 -14.81 -11.34 39.11
CA THR A 1094 -14.04 -12.57 39.20
C THR A 1094 -14.25 -13.23 40.56
N ALA A 1095 -14.58 -14.52 40.58
CA ALA A 1095 -14.69 -15.32 41.79
C ALA A 1095 -13.65 -16.44 41.76
N THR A 1096 -12.65 -16.34 42.64
CA THR A 1096 -11.53 -17.30 42.74
C THR A 1096 -11.75 -18.23 43.92
N GLN A 1097 -11.68 -19.54 43.66
CA GLN A 1097 -11.69 -20.58 44.68
C GLN A 1097 -10.38 -20.56 45.48
N VAL A 1098 -10.49 -20.44 46.80
CA VAL A 1098 -9.34 -20.47 47.72
C VAL A 1098 -9.28 -21.80 48.45
N THR A 1099 -10.41 -22.24 48.99
CA THR A 1099 -10.51 -23.54 49.65
C THR A 1099 -10.82 -24.61 48.61
N PRO A 1100 -9.99 -25.65 48.45
CA PRO A 1100 -10.26 -26.71 47.50
C PRO A 1100 -11.61 -27.40 47.76
N GLY A 1101 -12.39 -27.60 46.70
CA GLY A 1101 -13.73 -28.19 46.76
C GLY A 1101 -14.88 -27.20 47.02
N ALA A 1102 -14.59 -25.93 47.34
CA ALA A 1102 -15.61 -24.88 47.41
C ALA A 1102 -16.16 -24.54 46.01
N THR A 1103 -17.47 -24.30 45.87
CA THR A 1103 -18.07 -23.85 44.60
C THR A 1103 -18.19 -22.33 44.60
N CYS A 1104 -17.39 -21.65 43.77
CA CYS A 1104 -17.40 -20.20 43.66
C CYS A 1104 -17.98 -19.77 42.31
N THR A 1105 -18.93 -18.83 42.34
CA THR A 1105 -19.57 -18.26 41.15
C THR A 1105 -19.50 -16.74 41.24
N THR A 1106 -19.79 -16.05 40.14
CA THR A 1106 -19.81 -14.58 40.09
C THR A 1106 -20.88 -13.96 41.00
N GLY A 1107 -21.89 -14.73 41.43
CA GLY A 1107 -22.88 -14.30 42.42
C GLY A 1107 -22.54 -14.65 43.88
N THR A 1108 -21.41 -15.32 44.13
CA THR A 1108 -20.97 -15.69 45.47
C THR A 1108 -20.52 -14.44 46.25
N THR A 1109 -20.73 -14.42 47.57
CA THR A 1109 -20.17 -13.36 48.43
C THR A 1109 -18.73 -13.71 48.80
N SER A 1110 -17.84 -12.70 48.84
CA SER A 1110 -16.45 -12.91 49.25
C SER A 1110 -16.37 -13.50 50.67
N SER A 1111 -15.54 -14.52 50.84
CA SER A 1111 -15.36 -15.30 52.07
C SER A 1111 -13.98 -15.97 52.09
N LYS A 1112 -13.63 -16.66 53.19
CA LYS A 1112 -12.39 -17.45 53.27
C LYS A 1112 -12.30 -18.57 52.21
N ASP A 1113 -13.43 -19.02 51.69
CA ASP A 1113 -13.51 -20.14 50.75
C ASP A 1113 -13.55 -19.67 49.29
N CYS A 1114 -14.10 -18.48 49.05
CA CYS A 1114 -14.22 -17.84 47.74
C CYS A 1114 -13.83 -16.36 47.81
N HIS A 1115 -12.78 -15.96 47.10
CA HIS A 1115 -12.40 -14.55 46.96
C HIS A 1115 -13.10 -13.95 45.76
N VAL A 1116 -13.96 -12.95 45.99
CA VAL A 1116 -14.70 -12.28 44.92
C VAL A 1116 -14.19 -10.85 44.78
N ALA A 1117 -13.78 -10.50 43.58
CA ALA A 1117 -13.35 -9.15 43.21
C ALA A 1117 -14.19 -8.65 42.04
N SER A 1118 -14.42 -7.35 42.00
CA SER A 1118 -15.15 -6.69 40.90
C SER A 1118 -14.40 -5.46 40.44
N SER A 1119 -14.44 -5.19 39.14
CA SER A 1119 -13.94 -3.94 38.55
C SER A 1119 -15.08 -3.24 37.84
N THR A 1120 -15.27 -1.95 38.12
CA THR A 1120 -15.98 -1.03 37.22
C THR A 1120 -14.96 -0.53 36.22
N ILE A 1121 -15.32 -0.57 34.95
CA ILE A 1121 -14.40 -0.34 33.84
C ILE A 1121 -14.96 0.79 32.99
N ASP A 1122 -14.09 1.66 32.51
CA ASP A 1122 -14.38 2.49 31.35
C ASP A 1122 -14.40 1.59 30.11
N PRO A 1123 -15.59 1.28 29.55
CA PRO A 1123 -15.69 0.33 28.45
C PRO A 1123 -14.92 0.80 27.21
N ALA A 1124 -14.78 2.12 27.00
CA ALA A 1124 -14.12 2.67 25.82
C ALA A 1124 -12.61 2.38 25.78
N ARG A 1125 -11.99 2.20 26.96
CA ARG A 1125 -10.55 2.04 27.12
C ARG A 1125 -10.14 0.75 27.82
N ALA A 1126 -11.10 -0.05 28.28
CA ALA A 1126 -10.90 -1.25 29.11
C ALA A 1126 -10.04 -1.01 30.37
N VAL A 1127 -10.12 0.20 30.94
CA VAL A 1127 -9.36 0.59 32.13
C VAL A 1127 -10.26 0.61 33.37
N PRO A 1128 -9.84 0.02 34.50
CA PRO A 1128 -10.61 0.07 35.73
C PRO A 1128 -10.72 1.51 36.28
N THR A 1129 -11.95 1.96 36.55
CA THR A 1129 -12.24 3.22 37.25
C THR A 1129 -12.49 3.00 38.74
N ALA A 1130 -12.94 1.79 39.10
CA ALA A 1130 -13.04 1.34 40.48
C ALA A 1130 -12.74 -0.16 40.56
N THR A 1131 -12.07 -0.60 41.61
CA THR A 1131 -11.83 -2.02 41.88
C THR A 1131 -12.23 -2.32 43.32
N THR A 1132 -12.96 -3.40 43.52
CA THR A 1132 -13.27 -3.94 44.84
C THR A 1132 -12.53 -5.26 44.98
N ASP A 1133 -11.66 -5.34 45.98
CA ASP A 1133 -10.88 -6.54 46.25
C ASP A 1133 -11.67 -7.60 47.03
N ALA A 1134 -11.02 -8.74 47.30
CA ALA A 1134 -11.61 -9.83 48.07
C ALA A 1134 -11.91 -9.48 49.55
N ALA A 1135 -11.29 -8.42 50.09
CA ALA A 1135 -11.60 -7.89 51.42
C ALA A 1135 -12.77 -6.90 51.40
N VAL A 1136 -13.41 -6.70 50.25
CA VAL A 1136 -14.51 -5.74 50.02
C VAL A 1136 -14.02 -4.29 50.20
N LEU A 1137 -12.72 -4.05 49.99
CA LEU A 1137 -12.15 -2.70 49.94
C LEU A 1137 -12.25 -2.19 48.51
N THR A 1138 -12.91 -1.05 48.34
CA THR A 1138 -13.02 -0.39 47.04
C THR A 1138 -11.95 0.67 46.89
N HIS A 1139 -11.09 0.50 45.89
CA HIS A 1139 -10.14 1.50 45.44
C HIS A 1139 -10.71 2.20 44.20
N LEU A 1140 -10.86 3.52 44.29
CA LEU A 1140 -11.15 4.36 43.14
C LEU A 1140 -9.84 4.66 42.41
N THR A 1141 -9.79 4.35 41.13
CA THR A 1141 -8.65 4.69 40.28
C THR A 1141 -9.01 6.01 39.60
N HIS A 1142 -8.38 7.10 40.04
CA HIS A 1142 -8.46 8.36 39.31
C HIS A 1142 -7.51 8.28 38.12
N LEU A 1143 -8.08 8.24 36.91
CA LEU A 1143 -7.35 8.26 35.64
C LEU A 1143 -7.19 9.70 35.12
#